data_AF-A0A817R8G1-F1
#
_entry.id   AF-A0A817R8G1-F1
#
_cell.length_a   1.000
_cell.length_b   1.000
_cell.length_c   1.000
_cell.angle_alpha   90.00
_cell.angle_beta   90.00
_cell.angle_gamma   90.00
#
_symmetry.space_group_name_H-M   'P 1'
#
loop_
_entity.id
_entity.type
_entity.pdbx_description
1 polymer ?
#
loop_
_entity_poly.entity_id
_entity_poly.type
_entity_poly.pdbx_seq_one_letter_code
_entity_poly.pdbx_strand_id
1 'polypeptide(L)'
;MVDLKNDNINIDLTNNILTLENIFQVNLHQYNDIIQNILQTAIKELQIEKNLNDIQQQWDTMRFQIHKHYRHTLGTNIERERGFIITGVDDILQALEDSTLLLNSIFIYCFFFQFFLSQFDKIIKHNQRSAMKTYVKQLNSQIEEIVIEMRKFLKPNEYNKFETVLTIDVHTRDTVDILIRDGINEPHDFSWQCQLRFYWLSKEDNLFLQQCNEKFEYGYEHMGLNDRLVVTPLTDRIYLTVTQNADPIVIEVNWSAQDYLLHTTPSLQIVTNPLVSRQFSPISKRIFANLAQLNAEYTRYAAWYPYPKMAVAELDPPSGLLQCGNVGEGFSVHLSCQQNGGIIHSVDFASYGTAMGACGQMKQGSCHSNKSLDIVEQACLGKEECSVPASYEIFGDPCFGTHKRLLVQIQCNPPQNNSYWNFIYLDPTLQDFLQATNGHSRIVMFSTQPVWLFKLNQPHIYPDNATQTDWGYPEGSQLVDDTMQALGDYYGRLTAWYTRGGFVDEYGRKQLSNYTYNWDYTEIFNEIEFEHKMTPEFYTRAYDAVIQGIRRHTNNTEMKYVGMALGGHYEFDWYHYFLNHSNHAPDIPLDMISYHFYASSKSRTDPVDYEAFFPQLDTFTDEVKQIEQIRKALSPETKTTIDELGIILPNDNDIDAPQFPLIYWNAGGAYYAYAWAKISRQGIDVVGHSQLVGYPNLPDLQLSPQFPSVSMLNWTTGAGTAKYWTSKLLIDTADIDNDEAVITQTTDMGEKSIFSQAFVGKNGRRWVLIVNKRFTDIVVKLPDSTGGTLQLINEASGFGPPIQTALTSDQIDLSPFAVAVIHMPHAELKP
;
A
#
# COMPACT_ATOMS: atom_id res chain seq x y z
N MET A 1 26.13 45.60 7.89
CA MET A 1 26.88 46.57 7.04
C MET A 1 25.90 47.19 6.06
N VAL A 2 25.19 48.25 6.48
CA VAL A 2 24.26 49.01 5.64
C VAL A 2 24.94 50.34 5.29
N ASP A 3 25.13 50.52 3.99
CA ASP A 3 25.17 51.78 3.24
C ASP A 3 25.81 53.04 3.87
N LEU A 4 27.14 53.05 4.00
CA LEU A 4 27.95 54.28 4.13
C LEU A 4 28.68 54.61 2.81
N LYS A 5 28.26 54.04 1.68
CA LYS A 5 29.00 54.14 0.41
C LYS A 5 28.56 55.28 -0.51
N ASN A 6 27.53 56.06 -0.15
CA ASN A 6 26.97 57.07 -1.04
C ASN A 6 27.46 58.51 -0.86
N ASP A 7 28.40 58.78 0.05
CA ASP A 7 29.16 60.03 0.05
C ASP A 7 30.65 59.73 0.22
N ASN A 8 31.50 60.36 -0.61
CA ASN A 8 32.95 60.16 -0.70
C ASN A 8 33.73 60.45 0.61
N ILE A 9 33.57 59.63 1.65
CA ILE A 9 34.36 59.70 2.88
C ILE A 9 35.03 58.34 3.11
N ASN A 10 36.25 58.20 2.59
CA ASN A 10 37.08 57.02 2.79
C ASN A 10 37.80 57.13 4.15
N ILE A 11 37.27 56.48 5.19
CA ILE A 11 37.87 56.48 6.53
C ILE A 11 38.81 55.26 6.63
N ASP A 12 40.10 55.51 6.47
CA ASP A 12 41.16 54.53 6.77
C ASP A 12 41.41 54.52 8.29
N LEU A 13 41.08 53.39 8.93
CA LEU A 13 41.18 53.17 10.39
C LEU A 13 42.55 52.66 10.83
N THR A 14 43.55 52.66 9.95
CA THR A 14 44.92 52.28 10.32
C THR A 14 45.71 53.50 10.80
N ASN A 15 46.45 53.31 11.91
CA ASN A 15 47.01 54.37 12.76
C ASN A 15 47.86 55.41 12.00
N ASN A 16 47.30 56.62 11.80
CA ASN A 16 47.96 57.94 11.89
C ASN A 16 47.08 59.13 11.40
N ILE A 17 45.79 58.92 11.06
CA ILE A 17 44.89 59.98 10.54
C ILE A 17 43.73 60.31 11.51
N LEU A 18 43.65 59.65 12.66
CA LEU A 18 42.58 59.82 13.65
C LEU A 18 42.82 61.06 14.54
N THR A 19 42.82 62.25 13.93
CA THR A 19 42.88 63.53 14.64
C THR A 19 41.47 63.97 15.06
N LEU A 20 41.38 64.71 16.17
CA LEU A 20 40.10 65.23 16.67
C LEU A 20 39.38 66.08 15.60
N GLU A 21 40.13 66.84 14.81
CA GLU A 21 39.63 67.65 13.70
C GLU A 21 38.96 66.82 12.60
N ASN A 22 39.54 65.69 12.22
CA ASN A 22 38.96 64.80 11.20
C ASN A 22 37.67 64.13 11.71
N ILE A 23 37.59 63.76 13.00
CA ILE A 23 36.37 63.19 13.60
C ILE A 23 35.22 64.21 13.61
N PHE A 24 35.52 65.49 13.89
CA PHE A 24 34.52 66.56 13.84
C PHE A 24 34.05 66.86 12.40
N GLN A 25 34.91 66.69 11.38
CA GLN A 25 34.52 66.87 9.97
C GLN A 25 33.54 65.81 9.44
N VAL A 26 33.53 64.59 9.99
CA VAL A 26 32.58 63.52 9.58
C VAL A 26 31.15 63.80 10.07
N ASN A 27 30.92 64.85 10.87
CA ASN A 27 29.59 65.27 11.35
C ASN A 27 28.75 64.11 11.94
N LEU A 28 29.39 63.12 12.60
CA LEU A 28 28.73 61.92 13.15
C LEU A 28 27.60 62.24 14.14
N HIS A 29 27.60 63.44 14.73
CA HIS A 29 26.51 63.96 15.57
C HIS A 29 25.17 64.08 14.83
N GLN A 30 25.17 64.25 13.50
CA GLN A 30 23.96 64.31 12.66
C GLN A 30 23.32 62.92 12.48
N TYR A 31 24.06 61.85 12.75
CA TYR A 31 23.61 60.46 12.66
C TYR A 31 23.57 59.78 14.04
N ASN A 32 23.54 60.56 15.12
CA ASN A 32 23.61 60.02 16.49
C ASN A 32 22.54 58.94 16.72
N ASP A 33 21.31 59.16 16.26
CA ASP A 33 20.22 58.18 16.42
C ASP A 33 20.48 56.87 15.66
N ILE A 34 21.07 56.95 14.45
CA ILE A 34 21.44 55.78 13.64
C ILE A 34 22.60 55.02 14.27
N ILE A 35 23.62 55.75 14.73
CA ILE A 35 24.78 55.16 15.40
C ILE A 35 24.36 54.50 16.71
N GLN A 36 23.51 55.14 17.52
CA GLN A 36 22.97 54.55 18.74
C GLN A 36 22.16 53.29 18.46
N ASN A 37 21.35 53.28 17.40
CA ASN A 37 20.58 52.09 17.02
C ASN A 37 21.49 50.94 16.55
N ILE A 38 22.50 51.22 15.72
CA ILE A 38 23.50 50.23 15.29
C ILE A 38 24.25 49.67 16.51
N LEU A 39 24.65 50.54 17.44
CA LEU A 39 25.43 50.16 18.61
C LEU A 39 24.59 49.33 19.60
N GLN A 40 23.32 49.69 19.81
CA GLN A 40 22.38 48.87 20.57
C GLN A 40 22.12 47.51 19.91
N THR A 41 22.00 47.47 18.58
CA THR A 41 21.82 46.22 17.82
C THR A 41 23.05 45.33 17.95
N ALA A 42 24.25 45.89 17.79
CA ALA A 42 25.51 45.16 17.90
C ALA A 42 25.76 44.61 19.33
N ILE A 43 25.44 45.39 20.36
CA ILE A 43 25.52 44.92 21.76
C ILE A 43 24.58 43.72 21.98
N LYS A 44 23.38 43.78 21.40
CA LYS A 44 22.40 42.71 21.50
C LYS A 44 22.83 41.44 20.74
N GLU A 45 23.35 41.58 19.52
CA GLU A 45 23.91 40.45 18.75
C GLU A 45 25.07 39.77 19.47
N LEU A 46 25.98 40.55 20.05
CA LEU A 46 27.10 40.04 20.84
C LEU A 46 26.62 39.22 22.05
N GLN A 47 25.51 39.62 22.69
CA GLN A 47 24.94 38.88 23.80
C GLN A 47 24.36 37.52 23.37
N ILE A 48 23.73 37.46 22.18
CA ILE A 48 23.22 36.20 21.62
C ILE A 48 24.39 35.25 21.31
N GLU A 49 25.43 35.75 20.64
CA GLU A 49 26.63 34.96 20.34
C GLU A 49 27.30 34.42 21.61
N LYS A 50 27.38 35.25 22.65
CA LYS A 50 27.92 34.82 23.95
C LYS A 50 27.07 33.71 24.57
N ASN A 51 25.74 33.88 24.61
CA ASN A 51 24.83 32.87 25.17
C ASN A 51 24.94 31.53 24.42
N LEU A 52 25.04 31.54 23.09
CA LEU A 52 25.20 30.33 22.28
C LEU A 52 26.55 29.63 22.56
N ASN A 53 27.64 30.40 22.66
CA ASN A 53 28.94 29.86 23.01
C ASN A 53 28.95 29.25 24.43
N ASP A 54 28.26 29.89 25.39
CA ASP A 54 28.15 29.38 26.76
C ASP A 54 27.40 28.03 26.79
N ILE A 55 26.29 27.89 26.03
CA ILE A 55 25.58 26.61 25.86
C ILE A 55 26.50 25.55 25.26
N GLN A 56 27.17 25.89 24.16
CA GLN A 56 28.07 24.95 23.48
C GLN A 56 29.17 24.45 24.43
N GLN A 57 29.82 25.35 25.16
CA GLN A 57 30.85 25.00 26.13
C GLN A 57 30.31 24.13 27.27
N GLN A 58 29.09 24.39 27.73
CA GLN A 58 28.43 23.58 28.77
C GLN A 58 28.20 22.14 28.31
N TRP A 59 27.69 21.93 27.08
CA TRP A 59 27.44 20.60 26.55
C TRP A 59 28.72 19.87 26.13
N ASP A 60 29.72 20.57 25.58
CA ASP A 60 31.02 20.00 25.21
C ASP A 60 31.80 19.47 26.43
N THR A 61 31.56 20.04 27.61
CA THR A 61 32.23 19.63 28.86
C THR A 61 31.38 18.72 29.74
N MET A 62 30.13 18.43 29.35
CA MET A 62 29.19 17.60 30.11
C MET A 62 29.64 16.13 30.15
N ARG A 63 29.61 15.51 31.33
CA ARG A 63 29.99 14.09 31.51
C ARG A 63 28.82 13.26 32.05
N PHE A 64 28.42 12.24 31.30
CA PHE A 64 27.37 11.32 31.69
C PHE A 64 27.91 10.22 32.61
N GLN A 65 27.29 10.06 33.78
CA GLN A 65 27.58 8.92 34.65
C GLN A 65 26.71 7.73 34.25
N ILE A 66 27.34 6.60 33.92
CA ILE A 66 26.66 5.37 33.51
C ILE A 66 26.86 4.26 34.55
N HIS A 67 25.79 3.51 34.84
CA HIS A 67 25.81 2.31 35.68
C HIS A 67 25.23 1.11 34.93
N LYS A 68 25.71 -0.09 35.27
CA LYS A 68 25.15 -1.33 34.75
C LYS A 68 23.77 -1.61 35.36
N HIS A 69 22.78 -1.91 34.52
CA HIS A 69 21.42 -2.20 34.92
C HIS A 69 21.10 -3.69 34.83
N TYR A 70 20.54 -4.21 35.92
CA TYR A 70 20.10 -5.60 36.07
C TYR A 70 18.59 -5.62 36.32
N ARG A 71 17.85 -6.41 35.54
CA ARG A 71 16.40 -6.57 35.72
C ARG A 71 16.13 -7.83 36.55
N HIS A 72 15.47 -7.67 37.69
CA HIS A 72 14.92 -8.78 38.46
C HIS A 72 13.62 -9.28 37.82
N THR A 73 13.54 -10.58 37.55
CA THR A 73 12.28 -11.23 37.18
C THR A 73 11.53 -11.57 38.46
N LEU A 74 10.39 -10.91 38.69
CA LEU A 74 9.51 -11.15 39.85
C LEU A 74 9.23 -12.65 40.00
N GLY A 75 9.76 -13.24 41.08
CA GLY A 75 9.61 -14.67 41.40
C GLY A 75 10.85 -15.55 41.19
N THR A 76 11.97 -15.03 40.67
CA THR A 76 13.23 -15.80 40.51
C THR A 76 14.46 -14.98 40.89
N ASN A 77 15.44 -15.58 41.59
CA ASN A 77 16.70 -14.94 42.01
C ASN A 77 17.73 -14.80 40.87
N ILE A 78 17.30 -14.61 39.62
CA ILE A 78 18.20 -14.55 38.45
C ILE A 78 18.29 -13.11 37.98
N GLU A 79 19.46 -12.49 38.18
CA GLU A 79 19.80 -11.17 37.65
C GLU A 79 20.36 -11.30 36.23
N ARG A 80 19.71 -10.66 35.25
CA ARG A 80 20.21 -10.60 33.86
C ARG A 80 20.67 -9.17 33.55
N GLU A 81 21.96 -9.00 33.22
CA GLU A 81 22.54 -7.74 32.77
C GLU A 81 21.87 -7.29 31.47
N ARG A 82 21.27 -6.10 31.47
CA ARG A 82 20.52 -5.55 30.32
C ARG A 82 21.27 -4.41 29.61
N GLY A 83 22.38 -3.93 30.17
CA GLY A 83 23.21 -2.86 29.59
C GLY A 83 23.57 -1.77 30.60
N PHE A 84 24.00 -0.61 30.09
CA PHE A 84 24.32 0.57 30.90
C PHE A 84 23.17 1.58 30.85
N ILE A 85 22.82 2.17 31.99
CA ILE A 85 21.87 3.27 32.12
C ILE A 85 22.58 4.50 32.67
N ILE A 86 22.13 5.70 32.28
CA ILE A 86 22.61 6.96 32.87
C ILE A 86 22.01 7.09 34.27
N THR A 87 22.82 7.45 35.25
CA THR A 87 22.42 7.64 36.65
C THR A 87 22.67 9.07 37.09
N GLY A 88 21.75 9.63 37.91
CA GLY A 88 21.85 11.02 38.34
C GLY A 88 21.53 11.96 37.18
N VAL A 89 20.26 11.98 36.78
CA VAL A 89 19.79 12.79 35.65
C VAL A 89 19.29 14.16 36.07
N ASP A 90 19.17 14.46 37.36
CA ASP A 90 18.55 15.71 37.83
C ASP A 90 19.32 16.94 37.34
N ASP A 91 20.65 16.97 37.47
CA ASP A 91 21.49 18.07 36.99
C ASP A 91 21.53 18.16 35.45
N ILE A 92 21.38 17.01 34.77
CA ILE A 92 21.37 16.93 33.29
C ILE A 92 20.03 17.44 32.76
N LEU A 93 18.94 17.05 33.40
CA LEU A 93 17.59 17.51 33.09
C LEU A 93 17.47 19.00 33.40
N GLN A 94 18.02 19.48 34.52
CA GLN A 94 18.08 20.90 34.82
C GLN A 94 18.92 21.66 33.78
N ALA A 95 20.10 21.17 33.40
CA ALA A 95 20.93 21.79 32.37
C ALA A 95 20.26 21.79 30.99
N LEU A 96 19.52 20.72 30.68
CA LEU A 96 18.68 20.61 29.49
C LEU A 96 17.54 21.62 29.53
N GLU A 97 16.79 21.69 30.62
CA GLU A 97 15.71 22.65 30.82
C GLU A 97 16.22 24.09 30.75
N ASP A 98 17.36 24.41 31.37
CA ASP A 98 17.98 25.74 31.34
C ASP A 98 18.48 26.10 29.93
N SER A 99 19.14 25.17 29.23
CA SER A 99 19.58 25.36 27.85
C SER A 99 18.40 25.51 26.90
N THR A 100 17.38 24.66 27.06
CA THR A 100 16.13 24.72 26.30
C THR A 100 15.37 26.00 26.61
N LEU A 101 15.35 26.49 27.85
CA LEU A 101 14.70 27.76 28.20
C LEU A 101 15.46 28.96 27.65
N LEU A 102 16.80 28.93 27.65
CA LEU A 102 17.64 29.98 27.07
C LEU A 102 17.54 29.99 25.54
N LEU A 103 17.60 28.82 24.89
CA LEU A 103 17.34 28.68 23.46
C LEU A 103 15.91 29.13 23.16
N ASN A 104 14.90 28.63 23.87
CA ASN A 104 13.53 29.07 23.70
C ASN A 104 13.36 30.59 23.88
N SER A 105 14.07 31.22 24.81
CA SER A 105 14.08 32.68 24.95
C SER A 105 14.61 33.41 23.71
N ILE A 106 15.56 32.80 22.99
CA ILE A 106 16.07 33.25 21.69
C ILE A 106 15.10 32.88 20.55
N PHE A 107 14.33 31.80 20.71
CA PHE A 107 13.41 31.19 19.73
C PHE A 107 11.95 31.71 19.78
N ILE A 108 11.52 32.48 20.80
CA ILE A 108 10.10 32.86 20.94
C ILE A 108 9.69 33.91 19.88
N TYR A 109 9.08 33.42 18.80
CA TYR A 109 8.15 34.15 17.96
C TYR A 109 6.73 33.71 18.29
N CYS A 110 5.89 34.63 18.77
CA CYS A 110 4.46 34.42 18.61
C CYS A 110 3.65 35.71 18.55
N PHE A 111 2.64 35.62 17.68
CA PHE A 111 1.56 36.55 17.33
C PHE A 111 1.92 37.76 16.45
N PHE A 112 1.33 37.76 15.24
CA PHE A 112 1.08 38.85 14.25
C PHE A 112 1.49 38.63 12.77
N PHE A 113 1.79 37.40 12.33
CA PHE A 113 2.05 37.11 10.90
C PHE A 113 0.81 36.80 10.03
N GLN A 114 -0.35 36.47 10.62
CA GLN A 114 -1.55 36.11 9.84
C GLN A 114 -2.07 37.27 8.97
N PHE A 115 -1.99 38.51 9.47
CA PHE A 115 -2.43 39.68 8.71
C PHE A 115 -1.50 39.97 7.53
N PHE A 116 -0.18 39.85 7.71
CA PHE A 116 0.81 39.98 6.65
C PHE A 116 0.59 38.98 5.51
N LEU A 117 0.38 37.70 5.84
CA LEU A 117 0.06 36.65 4.87
C LEU A 117 -1.23 36.96 4.09
N SER A 118 -2.26 37.46 4.78
CA SER A 118 -3.53 37.85 4.14
C SER A 118 -3.37 38.99 3.12
N GLN A 119 -2.41 39.90 3.31
CA GLN A 119 -2.15 40.98 2.36
C GLN A 119 -1.33 40.50 1.15
N PHE A 120 -0.39 39.58 1.35
CA PHE A 120 0.35 38.94 0.26
C PHE A 120 -0.60 38.07 -0.60
N ASP A 121 -1.53 37.36 0.03
CA ASP A 121 -2.61 36.64 -0.65
C ASP A 121 -3.47 37.57 -1.52
N LYS A 122 -3.75 38.80 -1.09
CA LYS A 122 -4.47 39.80 -1.92
C LYS A 122 -3.64 40.27 -3.12
N ILE A 123 -2.31 40.28 -3.02
CA ILE A 123 -1.44 40.55 -4.17
C ILE A 123 -1.51 39.41 -5.17
N ILE A 124 -1.37 38.16 -4.72
CA ILE A 124 -1.31 36.98 -5.59
C ILE A 124 -2.68 36.64 -6.17
N LYS A 125 -3.72 36.52 -5.33
CA LYS A 125 -5.05 36.02 -5.73
C LYS A 125 -5.94 37.11 -6.31
N HIS A 126 -5.75 38.36 -5.91
CA HIS A 126 -6.63 39.48 -6.29
C HIS A 126 -5.90 40.61 -7.06
N ASN A 127 -4.62 40.44 -7.41
CA ASN A 127 -3.79 41.41 -8.14
C ASN A 127 -3.77 42.82 -7.51
N GLN A 128 -3.94 42.91 -6.18
CA GLN A 128 -3.98 44.18 -5.45
C GLN A 128 -2.57 44.67 -5.08
N ARG A 129 -1.83 45.20 -6.06
CA ARG A 129 -0.43 45.65 -5.88
C ARG A 129 -0.20 46.72 -4.80
N SER A 130 -1.24 47.41 -4.35
CA SER A 130 -1.17 48.41 -3.28
C SER A 130 -1.41 47.85 -1.87
N ALA A 131 -1.75 46.55 -1.73
CA ALA A 131 -2.12 45.95 -0.45
C ALA A 131 -1.01 46.07 0.60
N MET A 132 0.24 45.73 0.25
CA MET A 132 1.39 45.87 1.15
C MET A 132 1.69 47.33 1.52
N LYS A 133 1.57 48.27 0.57
CA LYS A 133 1.74 49.71 0.86
C LYS A 133 0.67 50.26 1.81
N THR A 134 -0.55 49.75 1.72
CA THR A 134 -1.62 50.09 2.67
C THR A 134 -1.34 49.46 4.04
N TYR A 135 -0.84 48.23 4.08
CA TYR A 135 -0.49 47.53 5.32
C TYR A 135 0.63 48.23 6.09
N VAL A 136 1.69 48.68 5.42
CA VAL A 136 2.76 49.50 6.06
C VAL A 136 2.20 50.76 6.71
N LYS A 137 1.23 51.44 6.07
CA LYS A 137 0.58 52.60 6.67
C LYS A 137 -0.21 52.24 7.92
N GLN A 138 -0.88 51.08 7.92
CA GLN A 138 -1.59 50.56 9.09
C GLN A 138 -0.62 50.23 10.23
N LEU A 139 0.48 49.52 9.93
CA LEU A 139 1.53 49.21 10.91
C LEU A 139 2.14 50.47 11.53
N ASN A 140 2.44 51.49 10.72
CA ASN A 140 2.96 52.77 11.23
C ASN A 140 1.96 53.47 12.17
N SER A 141 0.67 53.49 11.83
CA SER A 141 -0.37 54.05 12.71
C SER A 141 -0.48 53.27 14.04
N GLN A 142 -0.43 51.94 13.98
CA GLN A 142 -0.47 51.08 15.17
C GLN A 142 0.75 51.28 16.07
N ILE A 143 1.95 51.37 15.48
CA ILE A 143 3.18 51.67 16.20
C ILE A 143 3.08 53.03 16.91
N GLU A 144 2.56 54.07 16.24
CA GLU A 144 2.34 55.38 16.85
C GLU A 144 1.36 55.34 18.02
N GLU A 145 0.25 54.61 17.87
CA GLU A 145 -0.73 54.40 18.95
C GLU A 145 -0.11 53.70 20.17
N ILE A 146 0.66 52.62 19.94
CA ILE A 146 1.36 51.90 21.00
C ILE A 146 2.36 52.83 21.71
N VAL A 147 3.14 53.61 20.96
CA VAL A 147 4.11 54.57 21.52
C VAL A 147 3.41 55.63 22.37
N ILE A 148 2.22 56.11 21.95
CA ILE A 148 1.43 57.07 22.73
C ILE A 148 0.92 56.44 24.04
N GLU A 149 0.45 55.20 24.00
CA GLU A 149 0.00 54.48 25.21
C GLU A 149 1.17 54.19 26.17
N MET A 150 2.33 53.82 25.64
CA MET A 150 3.55 53.56 26.44
C MET A 150 4.09 54.81 27.15
N ARG A 151 3.73 56.02 26.69
CA ARG A 151 4.08 57.29 27.36
C ARG A 151 3.19 57.59 28.57
N LYS A 152 2.12 56.83 28.80
CA LYS A 152 1.25 56.96 29.98
C LYS A 152 1.82 56.20 31.17
N PHE A 153 1.26 56.42 32.36
CA PHE A 153 1.63 55.66 33.54
C PHE A 153 1.03 54.24 33.45
N LEU A 154 1.85 53.26 33.06
CA LEU A 154 1.48 51.85 32.93
C LEU A 154 2.02 51.03 34.10
N LYS A 155 1.33 49.96 34.47
CA LYS A 155 1.90 48.96 35.39
C LYS A 155 3.07 48.24 34.70
N PRO A 156 4.05 47.71 35.44
CA PRO A 156 5.19 46.99 34.86
C PRO A 156 4.80 45.90 33.85
N ASN A 157 3.78 45.08 34.18
CA ASN A 157 3.29 44.03 33.27
C ASN A 157 2.59 44.59 32.02
N GLU A 158 1.92 45.74 32.13
CA GLU A 158 1.29 46.38 30.96
C GLU A 158 2.37 46.96 30.04
N TYR A 159 3.39 47.58 30.62
CA TYR A 159 4.55 48.09 29.90
C TYR A 159 5.26 46.99 29.10
N ASN A 160 5.59 45.84 29.73
CA ASN A 160 6.26 44.72 29.08
C ASN A 160 5.44 44.12 27.92
N LYS A 161 4.10 44.12 28.03
CA LYS A 161 3.22 43.70 26.94
C LYS A 161 3.31 44.66 25.75
N PHE A 162 3.21 45.97 25.99
CA PHE A 162 3.30 46.96 24.93
C PHE A 162 4.70 46.99 24.29
N GLU A 163 5.77 46.85 25.08
CA GLU A 163 7.14 46.73 24.57
C GLU A 163 7.32 45.52 23.66
N THR A 164 6.74 44.38 24.06
CA THR A 164 6.76 43.14 23.27
C THR A 164 6.06 43.34 21.92
N VAL A 165 4.84 43.88 21.92
CA VAL A 165 4.09 44.13 20.68
C VAL A 165 4.82 45.12 19.79
N LEU A 166 5.34 46.21 20.36
CA LEU A 166 6.09 47.23 19.63
C LEU A 166 7.30 46.64 18.87
N THR A 167 8.05 45.76 19.52
CA THR A 167 9.23 45.12 18.92
C THR A 167 8.86 44.25 17.71
N ILE A 168 7.75 43.51 17.80
CA ILE A 168 7.24 42.66 16.70
C ILE A 168 6.74 43.51 15.54
N ASP A 169 5.97 44.56 15.83
CA ASP A 169 5.36 45.42 14.80
C ASP A 169 6.42 46.20 14.03
N VAL A 170 7.45 46.69 14.72
CA VAL A 170 8.61 47.35 14.09
C VAL A 170 9.34 46.40 13.14
N HIS A 171 9.64 45.17 13.58
CA HIS A 171 10.28 44.18 12.71
C HIS A 171 9.39 43.81 11.51
N THR A 172 8.10 43.58 11.74
CA THR A 172 7.14 43.25 10.67
C THR A 172 7.06 44.36 9.64
N ARG A 173 7.00 45.63 10.08
CA ARG A 173 7.05 46.80 9.19
C ARG A 173 8.32 46.79 8.37
N ASP A 174 9.48 46.61 8.99
CA ASP A 174 10.77 46.65 8.31
C ASP A 174 10.89 45.53 7.25
N THR A 175 10.43 44.31 7.57
CA THR A 175 10.36 43.19 6.62
C THR A 175 9.43 43.51 5.44
N VAL A 176 8.24 44.06 5.71
CA VAL A 176 7.30 44.45 4.64
C VAL A 176 7.90 45.56 3.77
N ASP A 177 8.55 46.56 4.37
CA ASP A 177 9.20 47.66 3.66
C ASP A 177 10.33 47.16 2.77
N ILE A 178 11.13 46.19 3.23
CA ILE A 178 12.15 45.50 2.42
C ILE A 178 11.51 44.79 1.22
N LEU A 179 10.45 44.02 1.44
CA LEU A 179 9.75 43.31 0.35
C LEU A 179 9.14 44.26 -0.68
N ILE A 180 8.59 45.40 -0.24
CA ILE A 180 8.06 46.45 -1.13
C ILE A 180 9.19 47.11 -1.91
N ARG A 181 10.29 47.48 -1.24
CA ARG A 181 11.46 48.12 -1.85
C ARG A 181 12.08 47.22 -2.92
N ASP A 182 12.18 45.93 -2.62
CA ASP A 182 12.83 44.95 -3.49
C ASP A 182 11.86 44.37 -4.55
N GLY A 183 10.60 44.81 -4.54
CA GLY A 183 9.61 44.52 -5.58
C GLY A 183 9.08 43.09 -5.54
N ILE A 184 9.13 42.42 -4.39
CA ILE A 184 8.78 41.01 -4.24
C ILE A 184 7.27 40.80 -4.34
N ASN A 185 6.84 40.08 -5.37
CA ASN A 185 5.43 39.80 -5.67
C ASN A 185 5.13 38.33 -5.95
N GLU A 186 6.14 37.45 -5.90
CA GLU A 186 6.01 36.02 -6.17
C GLU A 186 6.32 35.19 -4.91
N PRO A 187 5.51 34.16 -4.59
CA PRO A 187 5.73 33.30 -3.41
C PRO A 187 6.93 32.35 -3.53
N HIS A 188 7.54 32.23 -4.70
CA HIS A 188 8.76 31.44 -4.92
C HIS A 188 10.05 32.26 -4.72
N ASP A 189 9.94 33.58 -4.51
CA ASP A 189 11.11 34.42 -4.27
C ASP A 189 11.76 34.06 -2.93
N PHE A 190 13.08 33.91 -2.91
CA PHE A 190 13.81 33.56 -1.69
C PHE A 190 13.57 34.57 -0.56
N SER A 191 13.45 35.86 -0.87
CA SER A 191 13.21 36.93 0.11
C SER A 191 11.88 36.76 0.85
N TRP A 192 10.90 36.16 0.17
CA TRP A 192 9.63 35.74 0.76
C TRP A 192 9.78 34.38 1.48
N GLN A 193 10.40 33.41 0.81
CA GLN A 193 10.54 32.04 1.31
C GLN A 193 11.35 31.94 2.60
N CYS A 194 12.38 32.78 2.78
CA CYS A 194 13.24 32.80 3.96
C CYS A 194 12.56 33.35 5.22
N GLN A 195 11.38 33.97 5.09
CA GLN A 195 10.59 34.42 6.24
C GLN A 195 9.90 33.23 6.92
N LEU A 196 9.87 33.22 8.26
CA LEU A 196 9.09 32.24 9.02
C LEU A 196 7.60 32.60 8.96
N ARG A 197 6.77 31.71 8.40
CA ARG A 197 5.36 31.96 8.11
C ARG A 197 4.47 31.02 8.91
N PHE A 198 3.35 31.53 9.42
CA PHE A 198 2.40 30.77 10.25
C PHE A 198 1.08 30.62 9.52
N TYR A 199 0.63 29.38 9.32
CA TYR A 199 -0.60 29.07 8.61
C TYR A 199 -1.56 28.30 9.51
N TRP A 200 -2.74 28.86 9.73
CA TRP A 200 -3.86 28.08 10.24
C TRP A 200 -4.42 27.23 9.10
N LEU A 201 -4.31 25.91 9.21
CA LEU A 201 -4.85 25.00 8.20
C LEU A 201 -6.18 24.43 8.68
N SER A 202 -7.27 24.85 8.05
CA SER A 202 -8.63 24.48 8.45
C SER A 202 -8.92 22.98 8.32
N LYS A 203 -8.15 22.23 7.52
CA LYS A 203 -8.34 20.78 7.30
C LYS A 203 -7.79 19.98 8.49
N GLU A 204 -6.69 20.44 9.07
CA GLU A 204 -6.01 19.85 10.23
C GLU A 204 -6.45 20.48 11.56
N ASP A 205 -7.18 21.60 11.51
CA ASP A 205 -7.58 22.44 12.65
C ASP A 205 -6.41 22.81 13.57
N ASN A 206 -5.26 23.12 12.95
CA ASN A 206 -4.00 23.29 13.64
C ASN A 206 -3.14 24.39 12.99
N LEU A 207 -2.20 24.95 13.77
CA LEU A 207 -1.27 25.96 13.32
C LEU A 207 0.05 25.32 12.86
N PHE A 208 0.49 25.66 11.66
CA PHE A 208 1.75 25.20 11.09
C PHE A 208 2.71 26.35 10.82
N LEU A 209 3.99 26.13 11.07
CA LEU A 209 5.07 27.01 10.64
C LEU A 209 5.61 26.53 9.28
N GLN A 210 6.02 27.47 8.44
CA GLN A 210 6.66 27.18 7.17
C GLN A 210 7.82 28.16 6.94
N GLN A 211 8.98 27.64 6.60
CA GLN A 211 10.14 28.43 6.21
C GLN A 211 10.86 27.68 5.08
N CYS A 212 11.16 28.37 3.99
CA CYS A 212 11.59 27.74 2.74
C CYS A 212 10.67 26.58 2.34
N ASN A 213 11.22 25.37 2.19
CA ASN A 213 10.50 24.17 1.79
C ASN A 213 9.99 23.33 2.98
N GLU A 214 10.39 23.69 4.20
CA GLU A 214 10.10 22.91 5.40
C GLU A 214 8.81 23.38 6.09
N LYS A 215 8.07 22.44 6.66
CA LYS A 215 6.80 22.65 7.36
C LYS A 215 6.83 21.97 8.73
N PHE A 216 6.47 22.72 9.78
CA PHE A 216 6.52 22.26 11.17
C PHE A 216 5.14 22.47 11.84
N GLU A 217 4.73 21.57 12.73
CA GLU A 217 3.55 21.76 13.57
C GLU A 217 3.89 22.71 14.74
N TYR A 218 2.98 23.62 15.10
CA TYR A 218 3.19 24.54 16.22
C TYR A 218 2.88 23.88 17.56
N GLY A 219 3.84 23.88 18.50
CA GLY A 219 3.72 23.16 19.78
C GLY A 219 2.84 23.79 20.87
N TYR A 220 2.27 24.98 20.65
CA TYR A 220 1.41 25.72 21.61
C TYR A 220 1.99 26.00 23.01
N GLU A 221 3.30 25.95 23.17
CA GLU A 221 3.96 26.16 24.45
C GLU A 221 3.82 27.63 24.93
N HIS A 222 3.33 27.82 26.17
CA HIS A 222 3.19 29.14 26.78
C HIS A 222 4.45 29.50 27.57
N MET A 223 5.32 30.32 26.97
CA MET A 223 6.64 30.63 27.52
C MET A 223 6.73 31.91 28.37
N GLY A 224 5.58 32.52 28.73
CA GLY A 224 5.51 33.76 29.52
C GLY A 224 5.86 35.05 28.75
N LEU A 225 5.93 36.18 29.47
CA LEU A 225 6.36 37.49 28.96
C LEU A 225 7.82 37.73 29.38
N ASN A 226 8.77 37.17 28.61
CA ASN A 226 10.20 37.37 28.84
C ASN A 226 10.69 38.67 28.18
N ASP A 227 11.69 39.32 28.78
CA ASP A 227 12.34 40.51 28.22
C ASP A 227 12.93 40.17 26.84
N ARG A 228 12.55 40.93 25.80
CA ARG A 228 12.96 40.65 24.42
C ARG A 228 14.20 41.43 24.03
N LEU A 229 15.22 40.72 23.55
CA LEU A 229 16.21 41.30 22.66
C LEU A 229 15.51 41.64 21.32
N VAL A 230 15.90 42.74 20.68
CA VAL A 230 15.34 43.17 19.39
C VAL A 230 15.49 42.06 18.35
N VAL A 231 14.54 41.92 17.42
CA VAL A 231 14.67 41.00 16.28
C VAL A 231 15.73 41.53 15.32
N THR A 232 16.86 40.83 15.19
CA THR A 232 17.99 41.23 14.34
C THR A 232 18.17 40.30 13.14
N PRO A 233 18.89 40.74 12.08
CA PRO A 233 19.25 39.87 10.95
C PRO A 233 20.09 38.65 11.34
N LEU A 234 20.75 38.64 12.51
CA LEU A 234 21.40 37.45 13.04
C LEU A 234 20.37 36.42 13.53
N THR A 235 19.33 36.88 14.21
CA THR A 235 18.25 36.04 14.72
C THR A 235 17.51 35.37 13.55
N ASP A 236 17.19 36.11 12.49
CA ASP A 236 16.57 35.56 11.26
C ASP A 236 17.45 34.48 10.59
N ARG A 237 18.77 34.67 10.59
CA ARG A 237 19.73 33.69 10.06
C ARG A 237 19.83 32.43 10.92
N ILE A 238 19.72 32.56 12.24
CA ILE A 238 19.67 31.41 13.14
C ILE A 238 18.44 30.57 12.84
N TYR A 239 17.25 31.18 12.70
CA TYR A 239 16.04 30.42 12.32
C TYR A 239 16.20 29.72 10.99
N LEU A 240 16.65 30.43 9.96
CA LEU A 240 16.88 29.83 8.64
C LEU A 240 17.87 28.67 8.72
N THR A 241 18.89 28.75 9.57
CA THR A 241 19.86 27.65 9.73
C THR A 241 19.23 26.46 10.45
N VAL A 242 18.49 26.69 11.55
CA VAL A 242 17.87 25.61 12.34
C VAL A 242 16.74 24.93 11.56
N THR A 243 15.94 25.69 10.81
CA THR A 243 14.86 25.14 9.99
C THR A 243 15.35 24.53 8.66
N GLN A 244 16.62 24.73 8.28
CA GLN A 244 17.21 24.15 7.05
C GLN A 244 18.30 23.10 7.29
N ASN A 245 18.91 23.02 8.49
CA ASN A 245 19.79 21.92 8.87
C ASN A 245 18.97 20.71 9.34
N ALA A 246 18.31 20.04 8.38
CA ALA A 246 18.11 18.62 8.52
C ALA A 246 19.41 17.95 8.05
N ASP A 247 20.21 17.42 8.99
CA ASP A 247 21.38 16.62 8.63
C ASP A 247 20.96 15.51 7.64
N PRO A 248 21.77 15.23 6.59
CA PRO A 248 21.46 14.16 5.65
C PRO A 248 21.30 12.85 6.40
N ILE A 249 20.26 12.09 6.07
CA ILE A 249 19.93 10.85 6.78
C ILE A 249 21.05 9.85 6.52
N VAL A 250 21.84 9.56 7.56
CA VAL A 250 22.95 8.59 7.49
C VAL A 250 22.43 7.19 7.80
N ILE A 251 22.63 6.27 6.86
CA ILE A 251 22.31 4.84 7.03
C ILE A 251 23.60 4.12 7.39
N GLU A 252 23.80 3.83 8.68
CA GLU A 252 24.88 3.00 9.17
C GLU A 252 24.46 1.53 9.11
N VAL A 253 25.39 0.68 8.66
CA VAL A 253 25.16 -0.77 8.55
C VAL A 253 26.12 -1.51 9.44
N ASN A 254 25.60 -2.35 10.33
CA ASN A 254 26.42 -3.28 11.10
C ASN A 254 26.57 -4.61 10.36
N TRP A 255 27.57 -4.69 9.48
CA TRP A 255 27.87 -5.90 8.68
C TRP A 255 28.26 -7.13 9.51
N SER A 256 28.64 -6.95 10.79
CA SER A 256 28.99 -8.06 11.69
C SER A 256 27.79 -8.61 12.46
N ALA A 257 26.69 -7.85 12.55
CA ALA A 257 25.47 -8.30 13.19
C ALA A 257 24.67 -9.20 12.25
N GLN A 258 24.75 -10.51 12.47
CA GLN A 258 23.88 -11.50 11.84
C GLN A 258 22.61 -11.65 12.69
N ASP A 259 21.54 -10.99 12.28
CA ASP A 259 20.31 -10.90 13.08
C ASP A 259 19.35 -12.05 12.77
N TYR A 260 19.07 -12.27 11.48
CA TYR A 260 18.05 -13.22 11.05
C TYR A 260 18.38 -13.85 9.68
N LEU A 261 18.17 -15.15 9.53
CA LEU A 261 18.28 -15.81 8.21
C LEU A 261 17.08 -15.44 7.34
N LEU A 262 17.32 -14.89 6.16
CA LEU A 262 16.27 -14.59 5.19
C LEU A 262 15.73 -15.89 4.60
N HIS A 263 14.57 -16.32 5.08
CA HIS A 263 13.83 -17.49 4.58
C HIS A 263 12.54 -17.08 3.84
N THR A 264 12.20 -15.79 3.82
CA THR A 264 10.95 -15.27 3.28
C THR A 264 11.05 -15.08 1.76
N THR A 265 10.30 -15.87 1.01
CA THR A 265 10.27 -15.85 -0.44
C THR A 265 9.27 -14.79 -0.95
N PRO A 266 9.70 -13.79 -1.75
CA PRO A 266 8.76 -12.95 -2.48
C PRO A 266 8.06 -13.76 -3.58
N SER A 267 6.74 -13.63 -3.67
CA SER A 267 5.87 -14.33 -4.62
C SER A 267 4.79 -13.38 -5.15
N LEU A 268 3.83 -13.91 -5.91
CA LEU A 268 2.67 -13.19 -6.42
C LEU A 268 1.50 -14.12 -6.72
N GLN A 269 0.37 -13.48 -7.01
CA GLN A 269 -0.86 -14.14 -7.42
C GLN A 269 -1.32 -13.74 -8.82
N ILE A 270 -1.95 -14.69 -9.50
CA ILE A 270 -2.77 -14.48 -10.69
C ILE A 270 -4.21 -14.91 -10.40
N VAL A 271 -5.15 -13.97 -10.51
CA VAL A 271 -6.59 -14.27 -10.42
C VAL A 271 -7.16 -14.51 -11.81
N THR A 272 -8.06 -15.48 -11.90
CA THR A 272 -8.82 -15.75 -13.11
C THR A 272 -9.76 -14.58 -13.41
N ASN A 273 -9.51 -13.93 -14.54
CA ASN A 273 -10.33 -12.86 -15.08
C ASN A 273 -10.24 -12.86 -16.62
N PRO A 274 -11.11 -12.11 -17.31
CA PRO A 274 -11.08 -12.01 -18.77
C PRO A 274 -9.72 -11.61 -19.37
N LEU A 275 -8.91 -10.76 -18.71
CA LEU A 275 -7.62 -10.34 -19.24
C LEU A 275 -6.53 -11.41 -19.20
N VAL A 276 -6.62 -12.42 -18.34
CA VAL A 276 -5.67 -13.54 -18.36
C VAL A 276 -6.06 -14.61 -19.38
N SER A 277 -7.32 -14.66 -19.82
CA SER A 277 -7.80 -15.63 -20.81
C SER A 277 -7.37 -15.30 -22.24
N ARG A 278 -6.79 -16.27 -22.95
CA ARG A 278 -6.48 -16.17 -24.39
C ARG A 278 -7.71 -15.96 -25.28
N GLN A 279 -8.90 -16.24 -24.78
CA GLN A 279 -10.16 -16.11 -25.55
C GLN A 279 -10.67 -14.67 -25.59
N PHE A 280 -10.43 -13.89 -24.53
CA PHE A 280 -10.99 -12.56 -24.36
C PHE A 280 -9.92 -11.46 -24.40
N SER A 281 -8.67 -11.80 -24.09
CA SER A 281 -7.60 -10.83 -23.90
C SER A 281 -6.67 -10.71 -25.09
N PRO A 282 -6.39 -9.49 -25.58
CA PRO A 282 -5.35 -9.26 -26.58
C PRO A 282 -3.93 -9.39 -26.01
N ILE A 283 -3.78 -9.36 -24.66
CA ILE A 283 -2.47 -9.32 -24.00
C ILE A 283 -2.15 -10.55 -23.14
N SER A 284 -3.02 -11.56 -23.08
CA SER A 284 -2.82 -12.79 -22.28
C SER A 284 -1.45 -13.44 -22.50
N LYS A 285 -0.99 -13.56 -23.75
CA LYS A 285 0.36 -14.10 -24.06
C LYS A 285 1.49 -13.30 -23.40
N ARG A 286 1.36 -11.97 -23.35
CA ARG A 286 2.37 -11.10 -22.73
C ARG A 286 2.28 -11.15 -21.21
N ILE A 287 1.08 -11.29 -20.64
CA ILE A 287 0.91 -11.50 -19.19
C ILE A 287 1.67 -12.74 -18.72
N PHE A 288 1.46 -13.89 -19.38
CA PHE A 288 2.17 -15.12 -19.01
C PHE A 288 3.67 -15.11 -19.36
N ALA A 289 4.09 -14.35 -20.38
CA ALA A 289 5.52 -14.14 -20.65
C ALA A 289 6.21 -13.33 -19.53
N ASN A 290 5.54 -12.29 -19.00
CA ASN A 290 6.04 -11.56 -17.83
C ASN A 290 6.03 -12.44 -16.58
N LEU A 291 5.01 -13.29 -16.39
CA LEU A 291 4.98 -14.24 -15.28
C LEU A 291 6.20 -15.18 -15.31
N ALA A 292 6.50 -15.75 -16.48
CA ALA A 292 7.68 -16.59 -16.66
C ALA A 292 9.00 -15.81 -16.43
N GLN A 293 9.04 -14.51 -16.75
CA GLN A 293 10.21 -13.66 -16.54
C GLN A 293 10.43 -13.31 -15.04
N LEU A 294 9.38 -13.34 -14.22
CA LEU A 294 9.51 -13.10 -12.78
C LEU A 294 10.29 -14.20 -12.08
N ASN A 295 10.22 -15.45 -12.57
CA ASN A 295 10.95 -16.59 -11.98
C ASN A 295 10.62 -16.78 -10.49
N ALA A 296 9.34 -16.59 -10.12
CA ALA A 296 8.89 -16.59 -8.73
C ALA A 296 8.48 -17.98 -8.25
N GLU A 297 9.01 -18.39 -7.11
CA GLU A 297 8.56 -19.56 -6.35
C GLU A 297 7.23 -19.27 -5.64
N TYR A 298 6.46 -20.33 -5.37
CA TYR A 298 5.14 -20.28 -4.72
C TYR A 298 4.13 -19.37 -5.41
N THR A 299 4.25 -19.17 -6.73
CA THR A 299 3.26 -18.36 -7.47
C THR A 299 1.87 -19.00 -7.31
N ARG A 300 0.86 -18.18 -6.97
CA ARG A 300 -0.52 -18.62 -6.70
C ARG A 300 -1.43 -18.41 -7.91
N TYR A 301 -2.15 -19.44 -8.31
CA TYR A 301 -3.27 -19.36 -9.25
C TYR A 301 -4.60 -19.40 -8.51
N ALA A 302 -5.46 -18.42 -8.74
CA ALA A 302 -6.76 -18.29 -8.07
C ALA A 302 -7.94 -18.30 -9.07
N ALA A 303 -8.78 -19.32 -9.04
CA ALA A 303 -10.04 -19.37 -9.80
C ALA A 303 -11.22 -18.80 -8.96
N TRP A 304 -11.48 -17.51 -9.11
CA TRP A 304 -12.27 -16.69 -8.18
C TRP A 304 -13.72 -16.41 -8.62
N TYR A 305 -14.60 -16.26 -7.62
CA TYR A 305 -16.07 -16.34 -7.78
C TYR A 305 -16.73 -15.25 -8.63
N PRO A 306 -16.20 -14.02 -8.79
CA PRO A 306 -16.87 -13.02 -9.61
C PRO A 306 -17.01 -13.44 -11.06
N TYR A 307 -16.24 -14.42 -11.54
CA TYR A 307 -16.42 -15.01 -12.88
C TYR A 307 -16.78 -16.48 -12.77
N PRO A 308 -18.02 -16.83 -12.37
CA PRO A 308 -18.37 -18.22 -12.05
C PRO A 308 -18.21 -19.16 -13.26
N LYS A 309 -18.50 -18.67 -14.46
CA LYS A 309 -18.26 -19.42 -15.72
C LYS A 309 -16.78 -19.66 -16.03
N MET A 310 -15.88 -18.83 -15.51
CA MET A 310 -14.44 -19.00 -15.69
C MET A 310 -13.79 -19.79 -14.54
N ALA A 311 -14.42 -19.81 -13.36
CA ALA A 311 -13.86 -20.37 -12.14
C ALA A 311 -14.42 -21.75 -11.74
N VAL A 312 -15.66 -22.06 -12.12
CA VAL A 312 -16.36 -23.29 -11.70
C VAL A 312 -16.61 -24.20 -12.88
N ALA A 313 -16.10 -25.43 -12.80
CA ALA A 313 -16.23 -26.41 -13.88
C ALA A 313 -17.62 -27.07 -13.92
N GLU A 314 -18.28 -27.26 -12.78
CA GLU A 314 -19.60 -27.90 -12.67
C GLU A 314 -20.60 -26.90 -12.06
N LEU A 315 -21.12 -25.98 -12.89
CA LEU A 315 -22.09 -24.97 -12.45
C LEU A 315 -23.48 -25.55 -12.18
N ASP A 316 -23.84 -26.65 -12.83
CA ASP A 316 -25.13 -27.30 -12.65
C ASP A 316 -24.98 -28.53 -11.76
N PRO A 317 -25.95 -28.82 -10.87
CA PRO A 317 -25.89 -30.01 -10.04
C PRO A 317 -25.90 -31.28 -10.91
N PRO A 318 -25.20 -32.34 -10.50
CA PRO A 318 -25.28 -33.63 -11.15
C PRO A 318 -26.71 -34.18 -11.02
N SER A 319 -27.52 -34.06 -12.07
CA SER A 319 -28.97 -34.31 -12.01
C SER A 319 -29.35 -35.74 -12.38
N GLY A 320 -28.45 -36.49 -13.02
CA GLY A 320 -28.63 -37.91 -13.30
C GLY A 320 -29.76 -38.27 -14.27
N LEU A 321 -30.59 -37.34 -14.75
CA LEU A 321 -31.72 -37.64 -15.64
C LEU A 321 -32.13 -36.48 -16.57
N LEU A 322 -31.86 -35.24 -16.16
CA LEU A 322 -32.39 -34.03 -16.79
C LEU A 322 -31.27 -33.17 -17.38
N GLN A 323 -31.40 -32.79 -18.65
CA GLN A 323 -30.53 -31.78 -19.24
C GLN A 323 -31.29 -30.46 -19.31
N CYS A 324 -30.61 -29.39 -18.96
CA CYS A 324 -31.20 -28.07 -18.85
C CYS A 324 -30.41 -27.02 -19.61
N GLY A 325 -31.11 -25.97 -20.03
CA GLY A 325 -30.51 -24.78 -20.60
C GLY A 325 -31.13 -23.54 -19.96
N ASN A 326 -30.31 -22.56 -19.62
CA ASN A 326 -30.75 -21.28 -19.08
C ASN A 326 -29.91 -20.18 -19.71
N VAL A 327 -30.48 -19.48 -20.70
CA VAL A 327 -29.77 -18.39 -21.37
C VAL A 327 -30.64 -17.15 -21.47
N GLY A 328 -30.04 -15.98 -21.35
CA GLY A 328 -30.67 -14.69 -21.56
C GLY A 328 -30.92 -14.37 -23.03
N GLU A 329 -31.64 -13.28 -23.24
CA GLU A 329 -31.90 -12.71 -24.56
C GLU A 329 -30.61 -12.52 -25.38
N GLY A 330 -30.64 -12.96 -26.65
CA GLY A 330 -29.51 -12.87 -27.57
C GLY A 330 -28.55 -14.06 -27.54
N PHE A 331 -28.71 -15.01 -26.61
CA PHE A 331 -27.92 -16.23 -26.52
C PHE A 331 -28.70 -17.45 -27.01
N SER A 332 -28.04 -18.60 -27.19
CA SER A 332 -28.70 -19.85 -27.61
C SER A 332 -28.54 -20.94 -26.56
N VAL A 333 -29.65 -21.61 -26.23
CA VAL A 333 -29.64 -22.84 -25.44
C VAL A 333 -29.09 -23.95 -26.31
N HIS A 334 -28.08 -24.66 -25.84
CA HIS A 334 -27.55 -25.87 -26.48
C HIS A 334 -27.87 -27.09 -25.62
N LEU A 335 -28.58 -28.06 -26.20
CA LEU A 335 -28.96 -29.32 -25.53
C LEU A 335 -28.48 -30.50 -26.38
N SER A 336 -28.07 -31.58 -25.72
CA SER A 336 -27.48 -32.75 -26.36
C SER A 336 -27.69 -34.03 -25.54
N CYS A 337 -28.43 -34.96 -26.14
CA CYS A 337 -28.65 -36.33 -25.69
C CYS A 337 -27.81 -37.36 -26.48
N GLN A 338 -26.91 -36.91 -27.36
CA GLN A 338 -26.20 -37.73 -28.36
C GLN A 338 -25.46 -38.96 -27.79
N GLN A 339 -25.10 -38.95 -26.51
CA GLN A 339 -24.39 -40.05 -25.87
C GLN A 339 -25.21 -41.35 -25.91
N ASN A 340 -24.54 -42.49 -26.15
CA ASN A 340 -25.17 -43.81 -26.35
C ASN A 340 -26.25 -43.86 -27.46
N GLY A 341 -26.18 -42.95 -28.44
CA GLY A 341 -27.20 -42.83 -29.50
C GLY A 341 -28.54 -42.33 -28.97
N GLY A 342 -28.52 -41.59 -27.86
CA GLY A 342 -29.71 -41.05 -27.23
C GLY A 342 -30.29 -39.87 -27.99
N ILE A 343 -31.60 -39.71 -27.83
CA ILE A 343 -32.35 -38.60 -28.41
C ILE A 343 -33.08 -37.84 -27.31
N ILE A 344 -33.37 -36.57 -27.59
CA ILE A 344 -34.25 -35.74 -26.76
C ILE A 344 -35.65 -36.36 -26.82
N HIS A 345 -36.08 -36.97 -25.72
CA HIS A 345 -37.32 -37.74 -25.61
C HIS A 345 -38.52 -36.87 -25.23
N SER A 346 -38.32 -35.91 -24.33
CA SER A 346 -39.33 -34.95 -23.90
C SER A 346 -38.72 -33.59 -23.59
N VAL A 347 -39.53 -32.55 -23.73
CA VAL A 347 -39.27 -31.21 -23.19
C VAL A 347 -40.19 -31.04 -21.99
N ASP A 348 -39.65 -31.20 -20.79
CA ASP A 348 -40.44 -31.17 -19.55
C ASP A 348 -40.81 -29.74 -19.13
N PHE A 349 -39.99 -28.77 -19.52
CA PHE A 349 -40.20 -27.36 -19.24
C PHE A 349 -39.56 -26.51 -20.32
N ALA A 350 -40.26 -25.46 -20.75
CA ALA A 350 -39.70 -24.40 -21.58
C ALA A 350 -40.41 -23.09 -21.27
N SER A 351 -39.65 -22.06 -20.93
CA SER A 351 -40.19 -20.74 -20.68
C SER A 351 -39.23 -19.65 -21.12
N TYR A 352 -39.65 -18.88 -22.12
CA TYR A 352 -39.04 -17.62 -22.49
C TYR A 352 -39.75 -16.45 -21.78
N GLY A 353 -39.06 -15.80 -20.84
CA GLY A 353 -39.64 -14.76 -19.98
C GLY A 353 -38.85 -14.55 -18.69
N THR A 354 -39.52 -14.50 -17.55
CA THR A 354 -38.90 -14.32 -16.21
C THR A 354 -38.94 -15.60 -15.38
N ALA A 355 -38.86 -16.77 -16.04
CA ALA A 355 -38.78 -18.04 -15.33
C ALA A 355 -37.52 -18.13 -14.46
N MET A 356 -37.65 -18.82 -13.33
CA MET A 356 -36.59 -18.99 -12.34
C MET A 356 -36.57 -20.45 -11.90
N GLY A 357 -35.40 -20.94 -11.49
CA GLY A 357 -35.27 -22.27 -10.91
C GLY A 357 -34.05 -23.03 -11.42
N ALA A 358 -33.57 -24.00 -10.63
CA ALA A 358 -32.48 -24.89 -11.02
C ALA A 358 -33.05 -26.02 -11.88
N CYS A 359 -32.17 -26.74 -12.58
CA CYS A 359 -32.54 -27.94 -13.30
C CYS A 359 -33.31 -28.92 -12.38
N GLY A 360 -34.52 -29.33 -12.78
CA GLY A 360 -35.42 -30.16 -11.97
C GLY A 360 -36.36 -29.42 -11.01
N GLN A 361 -36.18 -28.11 -10.81
CA GLN A 361 -37.04 -27.26 -9.95
C GLN A 361 -37.48 -25.96 -10.63
N MET A 362 -37.49 -25.93 -11.97
CA MET A 362 -37.88 -24.75 -12.75
C MET A 362 -39.34 -24.38 -12.54
N LYS A 363 -39.60 -23.08 -12.37
CA LYS A 363 -40.93 -22.51 -12.26
C LYS A 363 -41.12 -21.38 -13.26
N GLN A 364 -42.30 -21.37 -13.88
CA GLN A 364 -42.69 -20.30 -14.78
C GLN A 364 -42.81 -18.98 -14.00
N GLY A 365 -42.25 -17.91 -14.57
CA GLY A 365 -42.35 -16.55 -14.02
C GLY A 365 -43.65 -15.85 -14.38
N SER A 366 -43.84 -14.64 -13.85
CA SER A 366 -44.98 -13.77 -14.18
C SER A 366 -44.97 -13.31 -15.64
N CYS A 367 -43.81 -13.27 -16.28
CA CYS A 367 -43.66 -13.07 -17.72
C CYS A 367 -43.26 -14.40 -18.38
N HIS A 368 -44.02 -14.81 -19.40
CA HIS A 368 -43.81 -16.06 -20.13
C HIS A 368 -44.45 -15.97 -21.53
N SER A 369 -43.72 -16.38 -22.56
CA SER A 369 -44.27 -16.58 -23.90
C SER A 369 -44.99 -17.93 -23.98
N ASN A 370 -46.28 -17.91 -24.30
CA ASN A 370 -47.09 -19.12 -24.48
C ASN A 370 -46.64 -20.03 -25.64
N LYS A 371 -45.69 -19.57 -26.48
CA LYS A 371 -45.09 -20.36 -27.57
C LYS A 371 -43.83 -21.12 -27.15
N SER A 372 -43.37 -20.92 -25.91
CA SER A 372 -42.05 -21.40 -25.48
C SER A 372 -41.88 -22.91 -25.64
N LEU A 373 -42.88 -23.69 -25.20
CA LEU A 373 -42.84 -25.14 -25.29
C LEU A 373 -42.85 -25.63 -26.75
N ASP A 374 -43.82 -25.18 -27.54
CA ASP A 374 -43.98 -25.60 -28.94
C ASP A 374 -42.72 -25.35 -29.78
N ILE A 375 -42.09 -24.19 -29.61
CA ILE A 375 -40.87 -23.81 -30.35
C ILE A 375 -39.71 -24.72 -29.96
N VAL A 376 -39.52 -24.96 -28.66
CA VAL A 376 -38.43 -25.81 -28.18
C VAL A 376 -38.64 -27.26 -28.58
N GLU A 377 -39.86 -27.79 -28.45
CA GLU A 377 -40.20 -29.14 -28.92
C GLU A 377 -39.94 -29.29 -30.42
N GLN A 378 -40.37 -28.33 -31.24
CA GLN A 378 -40.13 -28.35 -32.68
C GLN A 378 -38.63 -28.31 -33.02
N ALA A 379 -37.84 -27.59 -32.23
CA ALA A 379 -36.41 -27.47 -32.44
C ALA A 379 -35.62 -28.70 -31.96
N CYS A 380 -36.07 -29.37 -30.88
CA CYS A 380 -35.25 -30.31 -30.13
C CYS A 380 -35.76 -31.76 -30.13
N LEU A 381 -37.07 -31.99 -30.14
CA LEU A 381 -37.63 -33.32 -29.92
C LEU A 381 -37.17 -34.31 -30.99
N GLY A 382 -36.73 -35.50 -30.57
CA GLY A 382 -36.26 -36.58 -31.43
C GLY A 382 -34.86 -36.38 -32.05
N LYS A 383 -34.15 -35.31 -31.70
CA LYS A 383 -32.78 -35.05 -32.16
C LYS A 383 -31.76 -35.51 -31.12
N GLU A 384 -30.54 -35.79 -31.57
CA GLU A 384 -29.39 -36.05 -30.71
C GLU A 384 -28.90 -34.75 -30.03
N GLU A 385 -29.00 -33.62 -30.73
CA GLU A 385 -28.65 -32.29 -30.23
C GLU A 385 -29.55 -31.22 -30.85
N CYS A 386 -29.69 -30.09 -30.17
CA CYS A 386 -30.39 -28.92 -30.69
C CYS A 386 -29.80 -27.62 -30.14
N SER A 387 -30.04 -26.55 -30.90
CA SER A 387 -29.75 -25.17 -30.49
C SER A 387 -31.01 -24.33 -30.65
N VAL A 388 -31.40 -23.60 -29.61
CA VAL A 388 -32.57 -22.72 -29.63
C VAL A 388 -32.15 -21.30 -29.23
N PRO A 389 -32.19 -20.31 -30.15
CA PRO A 389 -31.87 -18.93 -29.81
C PRO A 389 -32.96 -18.30 -28.94
N ALA A 390 -32.59 -17.75 -27.79
CA ALA A 390 -33.44 -16.92 -26.97
C ALA A 390 -33.56 -15.53 -27.60
N SER A 391 -34.66 -15.29 -28.32
CA SER A 391 -34.89 -14.01 -28.99
C SER A 391 -36.37 -13.66 -29.03
N TYR A 392 -36.68 -12.38 -28.84
CA TYR A 392 -38.02 -11.83 -29.04
C TYR A 392 -38.52 -12.04 -30.48
N GLU A 393 -37.62 -12.20 -31.46
CA GLU A 393 -38.00 -12.48 -32.85
C GLU A 393 -38.62 -13.88 -32.99
N ILE A 394 -38.18 -14.83 -32.16
CA ILE A 394 -38.62 -16.22 -32.17
C ILE A 394 -39.82 -16.39 -31.24
N PHE A 395 -39.72 -15.91 -30.00
CA PHE A 395 -40.71 -16.16 -28.95
C PHE A 395 -41.74 -15.04 -28.79
N GLY A 396 -41.57 -13.90 -29.48
CA GLY A 396 -42.32 -12.66 -29.22
C GLY A 396 -41.79 -11.91 -28.00
N ASP A 397 -42.35 -10.73 -27.71
CA ASP A 397 -42.02 -9.96 -26.50
C ASP A 397 -43.15 -10.07 -25.46
N PRO A 398 -43.15 -11.11 -24.60
CA PRO A 398 -44.20 -11.30 -23.60
C PRO A 398 -44.22 -10.22 -22.50
N CYS A 399 -43.14 -9.43 -22.35
CA CYS A 399 -43.05 -8.36 -21.38
C CYS A 399 -42.04 -7.30 -21.85
N PHE A 400 -42.56 -6.25 -22.49
CA PHE A 400 -41.77 -5.15 -23.00
C PHE A 400 -40.97 -4.45 -21.89
N GLY A 401 -39.70 -4.14 -22.16
CA GLY A 401 -38.80 -3.50 -21.21
C GLY A 401 -38.34 -4.39 -20.05
N THR A 402 -38.75 -5.66 -20.01
CA THR A 402 -38.27 -6.64 -19.01
C THR A 402 -37.23 -7.55 -19.63
N HIS A 403 -36.16 -7.84 -18.89
CA HIS A 403 -35.14 -8.79 -19.30
C HIS A 403 -35.72 -10.21 -19.34
N LYS A 404 -35.55 -10.90 -20.47
CA LYS A 404 -36.13 -12.22 -20.72
C LYS A 404 -35.02 -13.27 -20.82
N ARG A 405 -35.34 -14.49 -20.41
CA ARG A 405 -34.46 -15.66 -20.48
C ARG A 405 -35.24 -16.85 -21.01
N LEU A 406 -34.59 -17.71 -21.78
CA LEU A 406 -35.09 -19.02 -22.17
C LEU A 406 -34.55 -20.07 -21.20
N LEU A 407 -35.43 -20.60 -20.35
CA LEU A 407 -35.17 -21.76 -19.51
C LEU A 407 -35.80 -22.99 -20.15
N VAL A 408 -35.02 -24.06 -20.29
CA VAL A 408 -35.44 -25.32 -20.89
C VAL A 408 -34.99 -26.49 -20.01
N GLN A 409 -35.86 -27.49 -19.85
CA GLN A 409 -35.56 -28.77 -19.25
C GLN A 409 -36.02 -29.88 -20.20
N ILE A 410 -35.16 -30.88 -20.42
CA ILE A 410 -35.43 -32.03 -21.28
C ILE A 410 -35.07 -33.35 -20.60
N GLN A 411 -35.68 -34.43 -21.08
CA GLN A 411 -35.26 -35.81 -20.79
C GLN A 411 -34.69 -36.46 -22.03
N CYS A 412 -33.60 -37.19 -21.84
CA CYS A 412 -33.02 -38.03 -22.88
C CYS A 412 -33.58 -39.45 -22.81
N ASN A 413 -33.65 -40.15 -23.96
CA ASN A 413 -33.87 -41.59 -24.01
C ASN A 413 -32.76 -42.27 -24.85
N PRO A 414 -31.98 -43.20 -24.27
CA PRO A 414 -32.02 -43.62 -22.86
C PRO A 414 -31.68 -42.46 -21.92
N PRO A 415 -32.19 -42.47 -20.66
CA PRO A 415 -31.81 -41.47 -19.67
C PRO A 415 -30.31 -41.43 -19.52
N GLN A 416 -29.76 -40.23 -19.61
CA GLN A 416 -28.33 -40.01 -19.53
C GLN A 416 -28.06 -39.60 -18.08
N ASN A 417 -27.54 -40.53 -17.26
CA ASN A 417 -27.11 -40.24 -15.90
C ASN A 417 -25.96 -39.23 -15.91
N ASN A 418 -26.30 -37.94 -15.99
CA ASN A 418 -25.36 -36.90 -16.39
C ASN A 418 -25.02 -35.93 -15.26
N SER A 419 -23.72 -35.80 -15.02
CA SER A 419 -23.02 -34.56 -14.67
C SER A 419 -22.53 -33.84 -15.91
N TYR A 420 -22.44 -32.52 -15.82
CA TYR A 420 -21.93 -31.65 -16.87
C TYR A 420 -20.77 -30.82 -16.34
N TRP A 421 -19.58 -31.06 -16.90
CA TRP A 421 -18.36 -30.36 -16.55
C TRP A 421 -17.90 -29.55 -17.76
N ASN A 422 -17.76 -28.24 -17.59
CA ASN A 422 -17.30 -27.31 -18.60
C ASN A 422 -15.97 -26.70 -18.21
N PHE A 423 -14.91 -27.17 -18.86
CA PHE A 423 -13.56 -26.69 -18.62
C PHE A 423 -13.09 -25.67 -19.67
N ILE A 424 -13.95 -25.23 -20.59
CA ILE A 424 -13.54 -24.42 -21.76
C ILE A 424 -12.82 -23.12 -21.38
N TYR A 425 -13.15 -22.53 -20.23
CA TYR A 425 -12.56 -21.29 -19.75
C TYR A 425 -11.44 -21.52 -18.71
N LEU A 426 -11.58 -22.55 -17.88
CA LEU A 426 -10.63 -22.86 -16.80
C LEU A 426 -9.34 -23.50 -17.35
N ASP A 427 -9.47 -24.47 -18.28
CA ASP A 427 -8.34 -25.21 -18.83
C ASP A 427 -7.26 -24.31 -19.45
N PRO A 428 -7.57 -23.40 -20.40
CA PRO A 428 -6.53 -22.62 -21.07
C PRO A 428 -5.75 -21.73 -20.10
N THR A 429 -6.44 -21.12 -19.13
CA THR A 429 -5.79 -20.20 -18.19
C THR A 429 -4.88 -20.95 -17.21
N LEU A 430 -5.33 -22.09 -16.68
CA LEU A 430 -4.51 -22.91 -15.81
C LEU A 430 -3.31 -23.51 -16.57
N GLN A 431 -3.49 -23.97 -17.81
CA GLN A 431 -2.38 -24.47 -18.63
C GLN A 431 -1.28 -23.42 -18.82
N ASP A 432 -1.68 -22.19 -19.14
CA ASP A 432 -0.75 -21.09 -19.34
C ASP A 432 0.01 -20.74 -18.08
N PHE A 433 -0.69 -20.73 -16.95
CA PHE A 433 -0.08 -20.56 -15.64
C PHE A 433 0.94 -21.68 -15.37
N LEU A 434 0.54 -22.94 -15.55
CA LEU A 434 1.39 -24.09 -15.28
C LEU A 434 2.61 -24.15 -16.22
N GLN A 435 2.48 -23.64 -17.45
CA GLN A 435 3.58 -23.51 -18.41
C GLN A 435 4.52 -22.35 -18.03
N ALA A 436 3.98 -21.20 -17.63
CA ALA A 436 4.76 -20.02 -17.25
C ALA A 436 5.55 -20.24 -15.95
N THR A 437 5.06 -21.08 -15.05
CA THR A 437 5.67 -21.43 -13.77
C THR A 437 6.38 -22.79 -13.79
N ASN A 438 6.67 -23.33 -14.97
CA ASN A 438 7.27 -24.65 -15.08
C ASN A 438 8.68 -24.68 -14.47
N GLY A 439 8.91 -25.58 -13.51
CA GLY A 439 10.17 -25.70 -12.78
C GLY A 439 10.17 -25.02 -11.40
N HIS A 440 9.09 -24.30 -11.05
CA HIS A 440 8.92 -23.61 -9.78
C HIS A 440 7.84 -24.27 -8.91
N SER A 441 7.95 -24.05 -7.60
CA SER A 441 6.91 -24.37 -6.63
C SER A 441 5.67 -23.53 -6.92
N ARG A 442 4.48 -24.12 -6.82
CA ARG A 442 3.23 -23.43 -7.20
C ARG A 442 2.07 -23.80 -6.29
N ILE A 443 1.20 -22.82 -6.08
CA ILE A 443 -0.03 -22.94 -5.29
C ILE A 443 -1.21 -22.83 -6.25
N VAL A 444 -2.02 -23.88 -6.36
CA VAL A 444 -3.24 -23.88 -7.19
C VAL A 444 -4.45 -23.80 -6.27
N MET A 445 -5.28 -22.79 -6.50
CA MET A 445 -6.50 -22.56 -5.74
C MET A 445 -7.72 -22.53 -6.67
N PHE A 446 -8.63 -23.47 -6.44
CA PHE A 446 -9.98 -23.42 -6.99
C PHE A 446 -10.91 -22.85 -5.91
N SER A 447 -10.89 -21.53 -5.70
CA SER A 447 -11.55 -20.95 -4.52
C SER A 447 -13.06 -21.10 -4.55
N THR A 448 -13.64 -20.94 -5.73
CA THR A 448 -15.09 -20.91 -5.93
C THR A 448 -15.72 -22.30 -5.82
N GLN A 449 -16.60 -22.51 -4.84
CA GLN A 449 -17.40 -23.72 -4.70
C GLN A 449 -18.66 -23.61 -5.57
N PRO A 450 -19.13 -24.70 -6.22
CA PRO A 450 -20.44 -24.70 -6.87
C PRO A 450 -21.58 -24.40 -5.88
N VAL A 451 -22.40 -23.39 -6.19
CA VAL A 451 -23.55 -22.99 -5.33
C VAL A 451 -24.57 -24.10 -5.10
N TRP A 452 -24.67 -25.09 -5.99
CA TRP A 452 -25.57 -26.23 -5.82
C TRP A 452 -25.15 -27.17 -4.67
N LEU A 453 -23.91 -27.07 -4.18
CA LEU A 453 -23.48 -27.76 -2.97
C LEU A 453 -24.13 -27.17 -1.71
N PHE A 454 -24.71 -25.97 -1.80
CA PHE A 454 -25.32 -25.25 -0.68
C PHE A 454 -26.84 -25.26 -0.75
N LYS A 455 -27.48 -25.18 0.43
CA LYS A 455 -28.92 -25.00 0.58
C LYS A 455 -29.27 -23.57 0.19
N LEU A 456 -29.89 -23.41 -0.98
CA LEU A 456 -30.31 -22.12 -1.50
C LEU A 456 -31.78 -21.84 -1.19
N ASN A 457 -32.12 -20.57 -0.91
CA ASN A 457 -33.51 -20.13 -0.74
C ASN A 457 -34.26 -20.10 -2.09
N GLN A 458 -33.54 -19.75 -3.14
CA GLN A 458 -34.02 -19.71 -4.51
C GLN A 458 -32.88 -20.17 -5.42
N PRO A 459 -33.16 -20.78 -6.57
CA PRO A 459 -32.10 -21.16 -7.48
C PRO A 459 -31.34 -19.97 -8.04
N HIS A 460 -30.02 -20.07 -7.99
CA HIS A 460 -29.12 -19.04 -8.48
C HIS A 460 -29.07 -19.02 -10.02
N ILE A 461 -29.01 -17.83 -10.61
CA ILE A 461 -29.01 -17.62 -12.06
C ILE A 461 -27.68 -16.99 -12.46
N TYR A 462 -26.87 -17.76 -13.18
CA TYR A 462 -25.55 -17.29 -13.64
C TYR A 462 -25.65 -16.25 -14.76
N PRO A 463 -24.68 -15.33 -14.88
CA PRO A 463 -24.54 -14.45 -16.03
C PRO A 463 -24.44 -15.22 -17.35
N ASP A 464 -24.96 -14.67 -18.44
CA ASP A 464 -24.90 -15.32 -19.75
C ASP A 464 -23.52 -15.22 -20.39
N ASN A 465 -22.90 -14.05 -20.28
CA ASN A 465 -21.53 -13.84 -20.74
C ASN A 465 -20.54 -14.33 -19.69
N ALA A 466 -19.54 -15.13 -20.12
CA ALA A 466 -18.49 -15.62 -19.24
C ALA A 466 -17.61 -14.51 -18.65
N THR A 467 -17.55 -13.33 -19.29
CA THR A 467 -16.77 -12.17 -18.83
C THR A 467 -17.56 -11.22 -17.93
N GLN A 468 -18.83 -11.50 -17.67
CA GLN A 468 -19.66 -10.69 -16.79
C GLN A 468 -19.46 -11.10 -15.33
N THR A 469 -19.32 -10.12 -14.46
CA THR A 469 -19.14 -10.36 -13.03
C THR A 469 -20.44 -10.78 -12.34
N ASP A 470 -20.31 -11.64 -11.33
CA ASP A 470 -21.37 -12.03 -10.41
C ASP A 470 -20.91 -11.94 -8.95
N TRP A 471 -20.99 -10.73 -8.39
CA TRP A 471 -20.62 -10.48 -7.00
C TRP A 471 -21.57 -11.11 -5.98
N GLY A 472 -22.75 -11.56 -6.43
CA GLY A 472 -23.76 -12.23 -5.59
C GLY A 472 -23.58 -13.74 -5.50
N TYR A 473 -22.59 -14.31 -6.20
CA TYR A 473 -22.42 -15.75 -6.36
C TYR A 473 -22.36 -16.58 -5.06
N PRO A 474 -21.61 -16.21 -3.98
CA PRO A 474 -21.44 -17.08 -2.81
C PRO A 474 -22.69 -17.12 -1.91
N GLU A 475 -23.75 -17.78 -2.40
CA GLU A 475 -25.05 -17.91 -1.74
C GLU A 475 -25.16 -19.16 -0.86
N GLY A 476 -25.89 -19.03 0.25
CA GLY A 476 -26.13 -20.12 1.20
C GLY A 476 -24.97 -20.31 2.19
N SER A 477 -25.29 -20.83 3.38
CA SER A 477 -24.31 -21.03 4.47
C SER A 477 -24.32 -22.45 5.06
N GLN A 478 -25.09 -23.35 4.45
CA GLN A 478 -25.19 -24.74 4.86
C GLN A 478 -25.11 -25.62 3.63
N LEU A 479 -24.34 -26.70 3.69
CA LEU A 479 -24.27 -27.67 2.59
C LEU A 479 -25.56 -28.47 2.49
N VAL A 480 -25.84 -28.96 1.27
CA VAL A 480 -26.91 -29.93 1.01
C VAL A 480 -26.56 -31.28 1.63
N ASP A 481 -25.28 -31.64 1.62
CA ASP A 481 -24.72 -32.85 2.21
C ASP A 481 -23.94 -32.54 3.51
N ASP A 482 -24.53 -32.90 4.65
CA ASP A 482 -23.93 -32.66 5.97
C ASP A 482 -22.66 -33.50 6.22
N THR A 483 -22.41 -34.54 5.41
CA THR A 483 -21.18 -35.36 5.48
C THR A 483 -19.99 -34.70 4.79
N MET A 484 -20.23 -33.64 3.99
CA MET A 484 -19.25 -32.97 3.14
C MET A 484 -18.57 -33.87 2.09
N GLN A 485 -19.10 -35.07 1.86
CA GLN A 485 -18.52 -35.99 0.90
C GLN A 485 -18.66 -35.44 -0.53
N ALA A 486 -19.82 -34.86 -0.87
CA ALA A 486 -20.05 -34.25 -2.19
C ALA A 486 -19.07 -33.09 -2.48
N LEU A 487 -18.80 -32.27 -1.45
CA LEU A 487 -17.80 -31.19 -1.52
C LEU A 487 -16.41 -31.76 -1.82
N GLY A 488 -15.98 -32.76 -1.04
CA GLY A 488 -14.69 -33.41 -1.26
C GLY A 488 -14.59 -34.09 -2.63
N ASP A 489 -15.64 -34.79 -3.06
CA ASP A 489 -15.68 -35.49 -4.35
C ASP A 489 -15.62 -34.51 -5.53
N TYR A 490 -16.26 -33.35 -5.45
CA TYR A 490 -16.13 -32.30 -6.47
C TYR A 490 -14.68 -31.85 -6.65
N TYR A 491 -14.01 -31.45 -5.56
CA TYR A 491 -12.62 -30.99 -5.62
C TYR A 491 -11.67 -32.11 -6.02
N GLY A 492 -11.89 -33.34 -5.55
CA GLY A 492 -11.07 -34.48 -5.94
C GLY A 492 -11.16 -34.81 -7.43
N ARG A 493 -12.34 -34.71 -8.02
CA ARG A 493 -12.55 -34.87 -9.47
C ARG A 493 -11.92 -33.74 -10.26
N LEU A 494 -12.07 -32.49 -9.79
CA LEU A 494 -11.43 -31.32 -10.39
C LEU A 494 -9.90 -31.46 -10.40
N THR A 495 -9.29 -31.89 -9.31
CA THR A 495 -7.84 -32.16 -9.26
C THR A 495 -7.46 -33.36 -10.16
N ALA A 496 -8.25 -34.43 -10.17
CA ALA A 496 -8.01 -35.61 -11.00
C ALA A 496 -8.12 -35.31 -12.51
N TRP A 497 -8.99 -34.38 -12.90
CA TRP A 497 -9.06 -33.85 -14.26
C TRP A 497 -7.69 -33.36 -14.72
N TYR A 498 -6.96 -32.60 -13.92
CA TYR A 498 -5.65 -32.09 -14.32
C TYR A 498 -4.48 -33.05 -14.07
N THR A 499 -4.56 -33.90 -13.04
CA THR A 499 -3.41 -34.71 -12.58
C THR A 499 -3.45 -36.18 -13.02
N ARG A 500 -4.62 -36.71 -13.38
CA ARG A 500 -4.84 -38.14 -13.68
C ARG A 500 -5.36 -38.43 -15.09
N GLY A 501 -5.47 -37.42 -15.94
CA GLY A 501 -6.00 -37.53 -17.29
C GLY A 501 -7.53 -37.64 -17.33
N GLY A 502 -8.20 -37.35 -16.22
CA GLY A 502 -9.63 -37.54 -16.08
C GLY A 502 -10.05 -38.11 -14.72
N PHE A 503 -11.35 -38.33 -14.56
CA PHE A 503 -11.95 -38.88 -13.34
C PHE A 503 -13.18 -39.72 -13.67
N VAL A 504 -13.71 -40.40 -12.65
CA VAL A 504 -15.01 -41.07 -12.70
C VAL A 504 -16.01 -40.24 -11.90
N ASP A 505 -17.10 -39.83 -12.54
CA ASP A 505 -18.16 -39.05 -11.88
C ASP A 505 -19.03 -39.92 -10.95
N GLU A 506 -19.96 -39.30 -10.21
CA GLU A 506 -20.86 -40.00 -9.27
C GLU A 506 -21.75 -41.06 -9.93
N TYR A 507 -21.89 -41.04 -11.25
CA TYR A 507 -22.64 -42.02 -12.02
C TYR A 507 -21.77 -43.11 -12.65
N GLY A 508 -20.47 -43.13 -12.34
CA GLY A 508 -19.54 -44.14 -12.84
C GLY A 508 -19.01 -43.85 -14.25
N ARG A 509 -19.25 -42.66 -14.80
CA ARG A 509 -18.79 -42.30 -16.15
C ARG A 509 -17.40 -41.69 -16.12
N LYS A 510 -16.59 -42.05 -17.10
CA LYS A 510 -15.23 -41.53 -17.25
C LYS A 510 -15.25 -40.19 -17.99
N GLN A 511 -14.82 -39.14 -17.33
CA GLN A 511 -14.49 -37.84 -17.93
C GLN A 511 -12.99 -37.84 -18.24
N LEU A 512 -12.58 -37.45 -19.46
CA LEU A 512 -11.20 -37.55 -19.94
C LEU A 512 -10.65 -36.18 -20.35
N SER A 513 -9.44 -35.84 -19.90
CA SER A 513 -8.80 -34.53 -20.11
C SER A 513 -7.47 -34.58 -20.85
N ASN A 514 -6.87 -35.77 -20.97
CA ASN A 514 -5.49 -35.99 -21.45
C ASN A 514 -4.37 -35.26 -20.66
N TYR A 515 -4.68 -34.61 -19.53
CA TYR A 515 -3.68 -33.89 -18.71
C TYR A 515 -3.00 -34.79 -17.68
N THR A 516 -1.75 -34.52 -17.38
CA THR A 516 -0.97 -35.21 -16.34
C THR A 516 -0.08 -34.21 -15.58
N TYR A 517 -0.66 -33.07 -15.24
CA TYR A 517 0.04 -32.02 -14.52
C TYR A 517 0.34 -32.43 -13.08
N ASN A 518 1.33 -31.78 -12.49
CA ASN A 518 1.65 -31.88 -11.08
C ASN A 518 1.94 -30.48 -10.54
N TRP A 519 1.57 -30.24 -9.28
CA TRP A 519 1.86 -29.02 -8.54
C TRP A 519 1.99 -29.34 -7.05
N ASP A 520 2.65 -28.47 -6.32
CA ASP A 520 3.12 -28.74 -4.96
C ASP A 520 2.04 -28.50 -3.91
N TYR A 521 1.32 -27.37 -4.02
CA TYR A 521 0.34 -26.95 -3.04
C TYR A 521 -1.04 -26.74 -3.66
N THR A 522 -2.08 -27.16 -2.95
CA THR A 522 -3.46 -26.75 -3.22
C THR A 522 -3.98 -25.92 -2.06
N GLU A 523 -4.44 -24.71 -2.34
CA GLU A 523 -5.07 -23.86 -1.34
C GLU A 523 -6.58 -24.09 -1.33
N ILE A 524 -7.15 -24.19 -0.13
CA ILE A 524 -8.55 -24.53 0.06
C ILE A 524 -9.34 -23.28 0.39
N PHE A 525 -10.03 -22.75 -0.64
CA PHE A 525 -10.92 -21.59 -0.60
C PHE A 525 -10.20 -20.25 -0.42
N ASN A 526 -10.96 -19.16 -0.53
CA ASN A 526 -10.48 -17.78 -0.41
C ASN A 526 -11.44 -16.99 0.48
N GLU A 527 -10.92 -16.10 1.33
CA GLU A 527 -11.72 -15.17 2.17
C GLU A 527 -12.92 -15.85 2.84
N ILE A 528 -12.66 -16.98 3.50
CA ILE A 528 -13.66 -17.94 3.98
C ILE A 528 -14.61 -17.38 5.03
N GLU A 529 -14.22 -16.32 5.73
CA GLU A 529 -15.04 -15.59 6.68
C GLU A 529 -16.10 -14.71 6.00
N PHE A 530 -15.86 -14.31 4.74
CA PHE A 530 -16.80 -13.56 3.92
C PHE A 530 -17.62 -14.48 3.00
N GLU A 531 -16.98 -15.45 2.34
CA GLU A 531 -17.65 -16.39 1.44
C GLU A 531 -18.54 -17.38 2.19
N HIS A 532 -19.81 -17.49 1.81
CA HIS A 532 -20.78 -18.40 2.42
C HIS A 532 -20.98 -18.26 3.95
N LYS A 533 -20.43 -17.21 4.58
CA LYS A 533 -20.51 -16.94 6.03
C LYS A 533 -20.06 -18.14 6.87
N MET A 534 -18.92 -18.74 6.51
CA MET A 534 -18.42 -19.91 7.22
C MET A 534 -18.03 -19.57 8.68
N THR A 535 -18.00 -20.58 9.53
CA THR A 535 -17.39 -20.51 10.87
C THR A 535 -16.07 -21.31 10.87
N PRO A 536 -15.17 -21.09 11.85
CA PRO A 536 -13.94 -21.88 11.97
C PRO A 536 -14.20 -23.40 11.99
N GLU A 537 -15.25 -23.85 12.69
CA GLU A 537 -15.63 -25.26 12.77
C GLU A 537 -16.13 -25.82 11.44
N PHE A 538 -16.91 -25.02 10.71
CA PHE A 538 -17.41 -25.42 9.40
C PHE A 538 -16.27 -25.53 8.41
N TYR A 539 -15.41 -24.51 8.33
CA TYR A 539 -14.28 -24.50 7.41
C TYR A 539 -13.28 -25.63 7.70
N THR A 540 -12.94 -25.87 8.97
CA THR A 540 -12.03 -26.95 9.36
C THR A 540 -12.52 -28.31 8.84
N ARG A 541 -13.83 -28.59 8.96
CA ARG A 541 -14.42 -29.82 8.40
C ARG A 541 -14.42 -29.84 6.87
N ALA A 542 -14.67 -28.69 6.25
CA ALA A 542 -14.64 -28.57 4.79
C ALA A 542 -13.23 -28.79 4.23
N TYR A 543 -12.21 -28.23 4.88
CA TYR A 543 -10.79 -28.43 4.60
C TYR A 543 -10.43 -29.92 4.63
N ASP A 544 -10.79 -30.62 5.69
CA ASP A 544 -10.57 -32.07 5.84
C ASP A 544 -11.26 -32.86 4.72
N ALA A 545 -12.52 -32.55 4.43
CA ALA A 545 -13.31 -33.23 3.41
C ALA A 545 -12.73 -33.05 2.01
N VAL A 546 -12.24 -31.85 1.68
CA VAL A 546 -11.59 -31.55 0.40
C VAL A 546 -10.32 -32.36 0.23
N ILE A 547 -9.44 -32.40 1.25
CA ILE A 547 -8.19 -33.18 1.21
C ILE A 547 -8.49 -34.67 1.05
N GLN A 548 -9.44 -35.20 1.82
CA GLN A 548 -9.86 -36.60 1.70
C GLN A 548 -10.44 -36.90 0.32
N GLY A 549 -11.21 -35.98 -0.25
CA GLY A 549 -11.69 -36.06 -1.63
C GLY A 549 -10.57 -36.11 -2.66
N ILE A 550 -9.61 -35.19 -2.58
CA ILE A 550 -8.43 -35.16 -3.46
C ILE A 550 -7.66 -36.47 -3.38
N ARG A 551 -7.37 -36.96 -2.16
CA ARG A 551 -6.69 -38.26 -1.97
C ARG A 551 -7.47 -39.42 -2.58
N ARG A 552 -8.79 -39.48 -2.39
CA ARG A 552 -9.66 -40.54 -2.94
C ARG A 552 -9.65 -40.59 -4.47
N HIS A 553 -9.64 -39.44 -5.15
CA HIS A 553 -9.75 -39.38 -6.61
C HIS A 553 -8.40 -39.35 -7.34
N THR A 554 -7.33 -38.94 -6.66
CA THR A 554 -6.00 -38.78 -7.30
C THR A 554 -4.97 -39.81 -6.84
N ASN A 555 -5.17 -40.45 -5.69
CA ASN A 555 -4.16 -41.21 -4.95
C ASN A 555 -2.88 -40.40 -4.65
N ASN A 556 -2.95 -39.05 -4.64
CA ASN A 556 -1.82 -38.21 -4.33
C ASN A 556 -1.73 -37.98 -2.81
N THR A 557 -0.68 -38.52 -2.18
CA THR A 557 -0.38 -38.34 -0.75
C THR A 557 0.72 -37.32 -0.49
N GLU A 558 1.42 -36.86 -1.52
CA GLU A 558 2.55 -35.93 -1.43
C GLU A 558 2.13 -34.47 -1.61
N MET A 559 0.94 -34.23 -2.17
CA MET A 559 0.37 -32.89 -2.33
C MET A 559 0.19 -32.21 -0.98
N LYS A 560 0.63 -30.97 -0.90
CA LYS A 560 0.54 -30.12 0.29
C LYS A 560 -0.64 -29.19 0.21
N TYR A 561 -1.06 -28.67 1.35
CA TYR A 561 -2.29 -27.88 1.44
C TYR A 561 -2.10 -26.57 2.18
N VAL A 562 -2.68 -25.51 1.63
CA VAL A 562 -2.73 -24.18 2.25
C VAL A 562 -4.16 -23.92 2.73
N GLY A 563 -4.32 -23.44 3.97
CA GLY A 563 -5.62 -23.19 4.57
C GLY A 563 -5.85 -21.75 5.01
N MET A 564 -7.11 -21.47 5.26
CA MET A 564 -7.74 -20.24 5.75
C MET A 564 -7.92 -19.11 4.72
N ALA A 565 -6.86 -18.60 4.10
CA ALA A 565 -6.95 -17.49 3.15
C ALA A 565 -7.78 -16.29 3.67
N LEU A 566 -7.60 -15.92 4.95
CA LEU A 566 -8.44 -14.92 5.62
C LEU A 566 -8.20 -13.52 5.05
N GLY A 567 -9.27 -12.81 4.70
CA GLY A 567 -9.26 -11.39 4.33
C GLY A 567 -9.47 -10.43 5.51
N GLY A 568 -10.07 -10.92 6.59
CA GLY A 568 -10.36 -10.17 7.82
C GLY A 568 -9.15 -9.96 8.72
N HIS A 569 -9.28 -8.97 9.62
CA HIS A 569 -8.24 -8.60 10.59
C HIS A 569 -8.65 -8.90 12.03
N TYR A 570 -7.68 -9.32 12.84
CA TYR A 570 -7.85 -9.70 14.24
C TYR A 570 -8.78 -10.90 14.47
N GLU A 571 -8.86 -11.78 13.48
CA GLU A 571 -9.68 -13.00 13.45
C GLU A 571 -9.04 -14.16 14.27
N PHE A 572 -8.53 -13.87 15.47
CA PHE A 572 -7.69 -14.80 16.25
C PHE A 572 -8.35 -16.14 16.59
N ASP A 573 -9.68 -16.17 16.71
CA ASP A 573 -10.44 -17.39 16.97
C ASP A 573 -10.29 -18.41 15.83
N TRP A 574 -10.15 -17.95 14.58
CA TRP A 574 -9.90 -18.82 13.42
C TRP A 574 -8.56 -19.53 13.54
N TYR A 575 -7.50 -18.78 13.83
CA TYR A 575 -6.15 -19.33 14.00
C TYR A 575 -6.10 -20.33 15.17
N HIS A 576 -6.71 -19.98 16.31
CA HIS A 576 -6.75 -20.88 17.47
C HIS A 576 -7.49 -22.19 17.19
N TYR A 577 -8.60 -22.13 16.44
CA TYR A 577 -9.39 -23.30 16.13
C TYR A 577 -8.72 -24.15 15.05
N PHE A 578 -8.33 -23.56 13.93
CA PHE A 578 -7.78 -24.28 12.77
C PHE A 578 -6.40 -24.87 13.06
N LEU A 579 -5.49 -24.15 13.71
CA LEU A 579 -4.14 -24.66 13.96
C LEU A 579 -4.09 -25.77 15.03
N ASN A 580 -5.19 -26.02 15.74
CA ASN A 580 -5.27 -27.11 16.69
C ASN A 580 -5.56 -28.44 15.98
N HIS A 581 -4.53 -29.28 15.88
CA HIS A 581 -4.58 -30.61 15.27
C HIS A 581 -5.73 -31.50 15.80
N SER A 582 -6.20 -31.30 17.04
CA SER A 582 -7.32 -32.09 17.58
C SER A 582 -8.67 -31.79 16.91
N ASN A 583 -8.78 -30.66 16.21
CA ASN A 583 -10.01 -30.24 15.53
C ASN A 583 -10.11 -30.80 14.11
N HIS A 584 -9.04 -31.41 13.60
CA HIS A 584 -8.97 -32.02 12.29
C HIS A 584 -9.19 -33.53 12.35
N ALA A 585 -9.64 -34.10 11.24
CA ALA A 585 -9.66 -35.54 11.01
C ALA A 585 -8.22 -36.12 11.06
N PRO A 586 -8.06 -37.41 11.40
CA PRO A 586 -6.75 -38.05 11.43
C PRO A 586 -6.01 -37.95 10.09
N ASP A 587 -4.69 -37.77 10.15
CA ASP A 587 -3.77 -37.71 9.00
C ASP A 587 -4.01 -36.55 8.02
N ILE A 588 -4.74 -35.51 8.43
CA ILE A 588 -4.84 -34.25 7.69
C ILE A 588 -3.61 -33.39 8.00
N PRO A 589 -2.80 -33.01 6.99
CA PRO A 589 -1.64 -32.16 7.20
C PRO A 589 -2.07 -30.70 7.33
N LEU A 590 -1.28 -29.94 8.10
CA LEU A 590 -1.37 -28.47 8.16
C LEU A 590 -0.06 -27.90 7.62
N ASP A 591 0.14 -27.98 6.29
CA ASP A 591 1.42 -27.62 5.67
C ASP A 591 1.67 -26.11 5.71
N MET A 592 0.63 -25.31 5.45
CA MET A 592 0.73 -23.85 5.39
C MET A 592 -0.61 -23.18 5.70
N ILE A 593 -0.57 -21.98 6.28
CA ILE A 593 -1.71 -21.08 6.44
C ILE A 593 -1.53 -19.80 5.63
N SER A 594 -2.64 -19.22 5.15
CA SER A 594 -2.68 -17.99 4.37
C SER A 594 -3.62 -16.94 4.96
N TYR A 595 -3.28 -15.65 4.78
CA TYR A 595 -4.12 -14.50 5.11
C TYR A 595 -3.65 -13.24 4.37
N HIS A 596 -4.54 -12.26 4.26
CA HIS A 596 -4.43 -11.14 3.33
C HIS A 596 -4.21 -9.82 4.04
N PHE A 597 -3.71 -8.83 3.30
CA PHE A 597 -3.68 -7.44 3.75
C PHE A 597 -3.65 -6.46 2.57
N TYR A 598 -4.61 -5.54 2.58
CA TYR A 598 -4.66 -4.45 1.61
C TYR A 598 -4.61 -3.11 2.30
N ALA A 599 -3.56 -2.34 2.02
CA ALA A 599 -3.53 -0.93 2.41
C ALA A 599 -4.46 -0.10 1.52
N SER A 600 -4.89 1.06 2.01
CA SER A 600 -5.67 2.01 1.23
C SER A 600 -5.27 3.46 1.50
N SER A 601 -5.89 4.41 0.81
CA SER A 601 -5.71 5.84 1.03
C SER A 601 -7.04 6.57 0.92
N LYS A 602 -7.10 7.81 1.41
CA LYS A 602 -8.29 8.65 1.31
C LYS A 602 -8.57 9.06 -0.13
N SER A 603 -7.52 9.40 -0.88
CA SER A 603 -7.59 9.76 -2.29
C SER A 603 -6.97 8.69 -3.18
N ARG A 604 -7.64 8.43 -4.31
CA ARG A 604 -7.10 7.61 -5.41
C ARG A 604 -6.01 8.35 -6.21
N THR A 605 -6.02 9.68 -6.22
CA THR A 605 -5.22 10.49 -7.17
C THR A 605 -4.25 11.47 -6.51
N ASP A 606 -4.34 11.69 -5.19
CA ASP A 606 -3.43 12.58 -4.46
C ASP A 606 -2.20 11.80 -4.00
N PRO A 607 -0.99 12.07 -4.55
CA PRO A 607 0.21 11.33 -4.17
C PRO A 607 0.62 11.47 -2.71
N VAL A 608 0.24 12.57 -2.03
CA VAL A 608 0.55 12.77 -0.60
C VAL A 608 -0.18 11.73 0.26
N ASP A 609 -1.40 11.36 -0.13
CA ASP A 609 -2.20 10.38 0.62
C ASP A 609 -1.63 8.96 0.54
N TYR A 610 -0.72 8.67 -0.40
CA TYR A 610 -0.08 7.35 -0.53
C TYR A 610 0.93 7.06 0.58
N GLU A 611 1.41 8.09 1.29
CA GLU A 611 2.24 7.90 2.50
C GLU A 611 1.49 7.12 3.60
N ALA A 612 0.16 7.08 3.55
CA ALA A 612 -0.66 6.35 4.50
C ALA A 612 -0.53 4.83 4.41
N PHE A 613 0.02 4.28 3.32
CA PHE A 613 0.17 2.82 3.16
C PHE A 613 1.12 2.23 4.21
N PHE A 614 2.21 2.94 4.50
CA PHE A 614 3.28 2.48 5.40
C PHE A 614 2.84 2.33 6.86
N PRO A 615 2.18 3.31 7.52
CA PRO A 615 1.72 3.15 8.89
C PRO A 615 0.59 2.11 9.05
N GLN A 616 -0.22 1.87 8.01
CA GLN A 616 -1.20 0.78 8.02
C GLN A 616 -0.51 -0.59 8.12
N LEU A 617 0.54 -0.79 7.34
CA LEU A 617 1.37 -2.00 7.42
C LEU A 617 2.11 -2.12 8.76
N ASP A 618 2.50 -1.00 9.37
CA ASP A 618 3.10 -0.99 10.71
C ASP A 618 2.12 -1.54 11.75
N THR A 619 0.84 -1.22 11.61
CA THR A 619 -0.23 -1.76 12.47
C THR A 619 -0.46 -3.24 12.18
N PHE A 620 -0.54 -3.63 10.90
CA PHE A 620 -0.67 -5.04 10.50
C PHE A 620 0.51 -5.91 10.97
N THR A 621 1.71 -5.35 11.02
CA THR A 621 2.91 -6.02 11.55
C THR A 621 2.68 -6.53 12.99
N ASP A 622 1.91 -5.83 13.82
CA ASP A 622 1.60 -6.28 15.19
C ASP A 622 0.56 -7.40 15.25
N GLU A 623 -0.33 -7.47 14.26
CA GLU A 623 -1.23 -8.60 14.05
C GLU A 623 -0.45 -9.85 13.62
N VAL A 624 0.45 -9.70 12.64
CA VAL A 624 1.33 -10.79 12.17
C VAL A 624 2.13 -11.41 13.32
N LYS A 625 2.68 -10.60 14.24
CA LYS A 625 3.39 -11.10 15.43
C LYS A 625 2.51 -12.00 16.29
N GLN A 626 1.23 -11.66 16.45
CA GLN A 626 0.29 -12.43 17.27
C GLN A 626 -0.11 -13.72 16.57
N ILE A 627 -0.39 -13.68 15.26
CA ILE A 627 -0.67 -14.87 14.45
C ILE A 627 0.51 -15.85 14.54
N GLU A 628 1.74 -15.36 14.37
CA GLU A 628 2.94 -16.20 14.47
C GLU A 628 3.16 -16.78 15.87
N GLN A 629 2.74 -16.10 16.94
CA GLN A 629 2.77 -16.65 18.29
C GLN A 629 1.76 -17.80 18.46
N ILE A 630 0.55 -17.66 17.93
CA ILE A 630 -0.47 -18.71 17.95
C ILE A 630 0.01 -19.93 17.16
N ARG A 631 0.52 -19.73 15.94
CA ARG A 631 1.09 -20.79 15.10
C ARG A 631 2.23 -21.52 15.77
N LYS A 632 3.23 -20.81 16.31
CA LYS A 632 4.35 -21.44 17.02
C LYS A 632 3.91 -22.25 18.25
N ALA A 633 2.81 -21.84 18.90
CA ALA A 633 2.28 -22.54 20.06
C ALA A 633 1.47 -23.80 19.69
N LEU A 634 0.68 -23.76 18.61
CA LEU A 634 -0.27 -24.82 18.25
C LEU A 634 0.23 -25.76 17.15
N SER A 635 0.93 -25.22 16.15
CA SER A 635 1.45 -25.97 15.00
C SER A 635 2.77 -25.37 14.46
N PRO A 636 3.89 -25.57 15.17
CA PRO A 636 5.17 -24.91 14.86
C PRO A 636 5.77 -25.29 13.50
N GLU A 637 5.40 -26.44 12.95
CA GLU A 637 5.84 -26.93 11.63
C GLU A 637 5.02 -26.35 10.46
N THR A 638 3.83 -25.80 10.73
CA THR A 638 2.99 -25.17 9.72
C THR A 638 3.65 -23.88 9.23
N LYS A 639 3.78 -23.72 7.92
CA LYS A 639 4.29 -22.50 7.30
C LYS A 639 3.26 -21.38 7.25
N THR A 640 3.71 -20.16 7.01
CA THR A 640 2.82 -18.99 6.86
C THR A 640 3.08 -18.28 5.54
N THR A 641 2.02 -18.01 4.79
CA THR A 641 2.05 -17.12 3.62
C THR A 641 1.13 -15.93 3.84
N ILE A 642 1.56 -14.76 3.39
CA ILE A 642 0.68 -13.61 3.19
C ILE A 642 0.50 -13.49 1.70
N ASP A 643 -0.46 -14.23 1.16
CA ASP A 643 -0.64 -14.52 -0.27
C ASP A 643 -1.26 -13.36 -1.05
N GLU A 644 -2.10 -12.54 -0.41
CA GLU A 644 -2.66 -11.33 -0.99
C GLU A 644 -2.23 -10.08 -0.22
N LEU A 645 -1.05 -9.58 -0.57
CA LEU A 645 -0.52 -8.32 -0.05
C LEU A 645 -0.54 -7.24 -1.13
N GLY A 646 -1.28 -6.16 -0.89
CA GLY A 646 -1.46 -5.14 -1.92
C GLY A 646 -2.02 -3.82 -1.43
N ILE A 647 -2.53 -3.04 -2.38
CA ILE A 647 -3.22 -1.78 -2.15
C ILE A 647 -4.52 -1.81 -2.93
N ILE A 648 -5.65 -1.54 -2.27
CA ILE A 648 -6.94 -1.30 -2.91
C ILE A 648 -7.32 0.16 -2.69
N LEU A 649 -7.42 0.92 -3.79
CA LEU A 649 -7.78 2.34 -3.75
C LEU A 649 -9.30 2.56 -3.78
N PRO A 650 -9.80 3.71 -3.29
CA PRO A 650 -11.20 4.07 -3.40
C PRO A 650 -11.70 4.00 -4.85
N ASN A 651 -12.97 3.59 -5.01
CA ASN A 651 -13.67 3.51 -6.29
C ASN A 651 -13.06 2.52 -7.30
N ASP A 652 -12.29 1.53 -6.85
CA ASP A 652 -11.57 0.61 -7.75
C ASP A 652 -12.49 -0.12 -8.75
N ASN A 653 -13.71 -0.45 -8.33
CA ASN A 653 -14.69 -1.14 -9.18
C ASN A 653 -15.73 -0.19 -9.82
N ASP A 654 -15.53 1.12 -9.71
CA ASP A 654 -16.43 2.10 -10.31
C ASP A 654 -16.05 2.35 -11.79
N ILE A 655 -17.06 2.39 -12.66
CA ILE A 655 -16.89 2.56 -14.10
C ILE A 655 -16.19 3.88 -14.46
N ASP A 656 -16.48 4.93 -13.69
CA ASP A 656 -16.02 6.31 -13.93
C ASP A 656 -14.85 6.72 -13.01
N ALA A 657 -14.15 5.75 -12.42
CA ALA A 657 -13.03 6.00 -11.52
C ALA A 657 -11.91 6.79 -12.21
N PRO A 658 -11.34 7.82 -11.57
CA PRO A 658 -10.19 8.55 -12.11
C PRO A 658 -8.98 7.64 -12.40
N GLN A 659 -8.22 7.99 -13.43
CA GLN A 659 -6.96 7.33 -13.76
C GLN A 659 -5.89 7.61 -12.69
N PHE A 660 -5.01 6.65 -12.47
CA PHE A 660 -3.91 6.80 -11.51
C PHE A 660 -2.82 7.75 -12.05
N PRO A 661 -2.24 8.60 -11.19
CA PRO A 661 -0.99 9.28 -11.52
C PRO A 661 0.15 8.24 -11.65
N LEU A 662 1.15 8.50 -12.49
CA LEU A 662 2.25 7.55 -12.75
C LEU A 662 2.98 7.17 -11.45
N ILE A 663 3.21 8.15 -10.58
CA ILE A 663 3.82 7.97 -9.25
C ILE A 663 3.10 6.95 -8.34
N TYR A 664 1.82 6.64 -8.57
CA TYR A 664 1.10 5.61 -7.81
C TYR A 664 1.80 4.25 -7.92
N TRP A 665 2.29 3.89 -9.11
CA TRP A 665 2.96 2.61 -9.30
C TRP A 665 4.25 2.53 -8.48
N ASN A 666 4.96 3.66 -8.32
CA ASN A 666 6.14 3.76 -7.48
C ASN A 666 5.78 3.65 -5.99
N ALA A 667 4.74 4.35 -5.53
CA ALA A 667 4.22 4.20 -4.17
C ALA A 667 3.84 2.74 -3.87
N GLY A 668 3.20 2.05 -4.80
CA GLY A 668 2.87 0.64 -4.68
C GLY A 668 4.08 -0.30 -4.68
N GLY A 669 5.10 -0.02 -5.50
CA GLY A 669 6.37 -0.75 -5.46
C GLY A 669 7.10 -0.55 -4.13
N ALA A 670 7.21 0.70 -3.68
CA ALA A 670 7.80 1.08 -2.39
C ALA A 670 7.10 0.40 -1.22
N TYR A 671 5.77 0.41 -1.22
CA TYR A 671 4.97 -0.30 -0.22
C TYR A 671 5.31 -1.80 -0.20
N TYR A 672 5.33 -2.48 -1.35
CA TYR A 672 5.62 -3.91 -1.40
C TYR A 672 7.06 -4.25 -0.93
N ALA A 673 8.05 -3.46 -1.36
CA ALA A 673 9.44 -3.64 -0.90
C ALA A 673 9.59 -3.45 0.61
N TYR A 674 8.91 -2.43 1.15
CA TYR A 674 8.86 -2.20 2.59
C TYR A 674 8.18 -3.38 3.31
N ALA A 675 7.05 -3.85 2.78
CA ALA A 675 6.28 -4.94 3.35
C ALA A 675 7.06 -6.24 3.41
N TRP A 676 7.63 -6.68 2.29
CA TRP A 676 8.45 -7.88 2.22
C TRP A 676 9.59 -7.82 3.25
N ALA A 677 10.38 -6.74 3.25
CA ALA A 677 11.54 -6.65 4.14
C ALA A 677 11.15 -6.58 5.62
N LYS A 678 10.09 -5.85 5.97
CA LYS A 678 9.62 -5.71 7.36
C LYS A 678 9.00 -6.99 7.89
N ILE A 679 8.17 -7.64 7.09
CA ILE A 679 7.49 -8.90 7.44
C ILE A 679 8.49 -10.06 7.51
N SER A 680 9.54 -10.05 6.67
CA SER A 680 10.55 -11.12 6.67
C SER A 680 11.19 -11.36 8.05
N ARG A 681 11.27 -10.32 8.88
CA ARG A 681 11.81 -10.40 10.25
C ARG A 681 10.89 -11.13 11.24
N GLN A 682 9.66 -11.47 10.85
CA GLN A 682 8.66 -12.07 11.74
C GLN A 682 8.56 -13.59 11.61
N GLY A 683 9.24 -14.20 10.63
CA GLY A 683 9.18 -15.64 10.40
C GLY A 683 8.10 -16.08 9.41
N ILE A 684 7.72 -15.22 8.47
CA ILE A 684 6.78 -15.56 7.39
C ILE A 684 7.54 -16.20 6.24
N ASP A 685 7.05 -17.34 5.75
CA ASP A 685 7.72 -18.12 4.70
C ASP A 685 7.55 -17.49 3.32
N VAL A 686 6.35 -16.98 3.00
CA VAL A 686 6.04 -16.46 1.66
C VAL A 686 5.26 -15.15 1.75
N VAL A 687 5.62 -14.18 0.92
CA VAL A 687 4.88 -12.90 0.78
C VAL A 687 4.49 -12.73 -0.68
N GLY A 688 3.19 -12.80 -0.98
CA GLY A 688 2.59 -12.72 -2.30
C GLY A 688 2.07 -11.32 -2.63
N HIS A 689 2.53 -10.74 -3.74
CA HIS A 689 1.97 -9.49 -4.28
C HIS A 689 0.62 -9.76 -4.96
N SER A 690 -0.45 -9.12 -4.49
CA SER A 690 -1.74 -9.07 -5.19
C SER A 690 -1.79 -7.85 -6.12
N GLN A 691 -1.97 -8.00 -7.44
CA GLN A 691 -1.93 -9.23 -8.25
C GLN A 691 -1.36 -8.92 -9.65
N LEU A 692 -1.08 -9.95 -10.43
CA LEU A 692 -0.42 -9.80 -11.73
C LEU A 692 -1.16 -8.83 -12.68
N VAL A 693 -2.49 -8.92 -12.78
CA VAL A 693 -3.28 -8.00 -13.59
C VAL A 693 -4.67 -7.74 -13.01
N GLY A 694 -4.94 -6.48 -12.70
CA GLY A 694 -6.28 -5.90 -12.55
C GLY A 694 -6.52 -4.86 -13.66
N TYR A 695 -7.74 -4.39 -13.85
CA TYR A 695 -8.03 -3.47 -14.95
C TYR A 695 -9.23 -2.56 -14.69
N PRO A 696 -9.23 -1.32 -15.25
CA PRO A 696 -10.33 -0.37 -15.12
C PRO A 696 -11.46 -0.78 -16.07
N ASN A 697 -12.47 0.08 -16.24
CA ASN A 697 -13.46 -0.14 -17.28
C ASN A 697 -12.78 -0.20 -18.67
N LEU A 698 -13.05 -1.26 -19.45
CA LEU A 698 -12.54 -1.45 -20.81
C LEU A 698 -13.71 -1.63 -21.79
N PRO A 699 -14.33 -0.52 -22.27
CA PRO A 699 -15.51 -0.56 -23.14
C PRO A 699 -15.29 -1.34 -24.44
N ASP A 700 -14.11 -1.21 -25.04
CA ASP A 700 -13.75 -1.88 -26.30
C ASP A 700 -13.76 -3.41 -26.18
N LEU A 701 -13.52 -3.92 -24.96
CA LEU A 701 -13.56 -5.36 -24.63
C LEU A 701 -14.84 -5.76 -23.90
N GLN A 702 -15.75 -4.82 -23.65
CA GLN A 702 -16.97 -5.02 -22.84
C GLN A 702 -16.69 -5.58 -21.45
N LEU A 703 -15.59 -5.13 -20.81
CA LEU A 703 -15.20 -5.58 -19.49
C LEU A 703 -15.44 -4.47 -18.45
N SER A 704 -16.18 -4.80 -17.39
CA SER A 704 -16.31 -3.95 -16.21
C SER A 704 -15.02 -3.96 -15.38
N PRO A 705 -14.73 -2.88 -14.63
CA PRO A 705 -13.52 -2.80 -13.81
C PRO A 705 -13.40 -3.99 -12.84
N GLN A 706 -12.17 -4.46 -12.63
CA GLN A 706 -11.81 -5.41 -11.58
C GLN A 706 -10.51 -4.96 -10.95
N PHE A 707 -10.59 -4.34 -9.77
CA PHE A 707 -9.48 -3.94 -8.91
C PHE A 707 -8.23 -3.46 -9.69
N PRO A 708 -8.33 -2.38 -10.48
CA PRO A 708 -7.20 -1.87 -11.26
C PRO A 708 -6.00 -1.45 -10.41
N SER A 709 -6.20 -1.07 -9.14
CA SER A 709 -5.09 -0.58 -8.31
C SER A 709 -4.10 -1.67 -7.96
N VAL A 710 -4.53 -2.94 -7.82
CA VAL A 710 -3.64 -4.07 -7.52
C VAL A 710 -2.74 -4.48 -8.70
N SER A 711 -2.96 -3.95 -9.91
CA SER A 711 -2.27 -4.44 -11.12
C SER A 711 -0.76 -4.24 -11.11
N MET A 712 0.00 -5.33 -11.32
CA MET A 712 1.45 -5.29 -11.56
C MET A 712 1.80 -5.01 -13.03
N LEU A 713 0.86 -5.26 -13.95
CA LEU A 713 1.06 -5.02 -15.38
C LEU A 713 0.13 -3.92 -15.89
N ASN A 714 0.59 -3.19 -16.90
CA ASN A 714 -0.27 -2.29 -17.65
C ASN A 714 -1.28 -3.12 -18.47
N TRP A 715 -2.57 -2.99 -18.14
CA TRP A 715 -3.68 -3.76 -18.72
C TRP A 715 -3.91 -3.55 -20.22
N THR A 716 -3.30 -2.54 -20.84
CA THR A 716 -3.41 -2.30 -22.29
C THR A 716 -2.22 -2.87 -23.06
N THR A 717 -1.02 -2.71 -22.52
CA THR A 717 0.24 -3.04 -23.23
C THR A 717 0.89 -4.33 -22.75
N GLY A 718 0.59 -4.78 -21.54
CA GLY A 718 1.31 -5.86 -20.85
C GLY A 718 2.73 -5.46 -20.40
N ALA A 719 3.07 -4.18 -20.33
CA ALA A 719 4.34 -3.73 -19.75
C ALA A 719 4.31 -3.78 -18.22
N GLY A 720 5.44 -4.08 -17.58
CA GLY A 720 5.55 -4.11 -16.11
C GLY A 720 5.43 -2.71 -15.50
N THR A 721 4.61 -2.55 -14.47
CA THR A 721 4.59 -1.32 -13.64
C THR A 721 5.78 -1.33 -12.67
N ALA A 722 6.00 -0.24 -11.94
CA ALA A 722 7.00 -0.21 -10.87
C ALA A 722 6.75 -1.30 -9.80
N LYS A 723 5.50 -1.76 -9.59
CA LYS A 723 5.19 -2.94 -8.74
C LYS A 723 5.81 -4.23 -9.27
N TYR A 724 5.67 -4.48 -10.58
CA TYR A 724 6.26 -5.64 -11.25
C TYR A 724 7.80 -5.61 -11.15
N TRP A 725 8.40 -4.48 -11.52
CA TRP A 725 9.86 -4.36 -11.50
C TRP A 725 10.45 -4.38 -10.10
N THR A 726 9.72 -3.88 -9.10
CA THR A 726 10.12 -4.01 -7.70
C THR A 726 10.07 -5.47 -7.26
N SER A 727 8.99 -6.18 -7.57
CA SER A 727 8.87 -7.61 -7.24
C SER A 727 9.98 -8.42 -7.91
N LYS A 728 10.26 -8.15 -9.20
CA LYS A 728 11.38 -8.77 -9.91
C LYS A 728 12.73 -8.46 -9.25
N LEU A 729 12.97 -7.19 -8.90
CA LEU A 729 14.21 -6.77 -8.25
C LEU A 729 14.42 -7.52 -6.93
N LEU A 730 13.37 -7.71 -6.12
CA LEU A 730 13.44 -8.45 -4.86
C LEU A 730 13.65 -9.95 -5.08
N ILE A 731 12.94 -10.57 -6.03
CA ILE A 731 13.11 -11.99 -6.39
C ILE A 731 14.53 -12.23 -6.86
N ASP A 732 15.00 -11.47 -7.86
CA ASP A 732 16.35 -11.61 -8.41
C ASP A 732 17.40 -11.41 -7.30
N THR A 733 17.17 -10.50 -6.35
CA THR A 733 18.10 -10.22 -5.23
C THR A 733 18.08 -11.30 -4.14
N ALA A 734 16.92 -11.88 -3.83
CA ALA A 734 16.78 -12.93 -2.83
C ALA A 734 17.31 -14.29 -3.34
N ASP A 735 17.07 -14.61 -4.62
CA ASP A 735 17.44 -15.88 -5.26
C ASP A 735 18.95 -16.01 -5.54
N ILE A 736 19.68 -14.89 -5.58
CA ILE A 736 21.13 -14.85 -5.82
C ILE A 736 21.94 -15.79 -4.89
N ASP A 737 21.44 -16.10 -3.70
CA ASP A 737 22.17 -16.83 -2.66
C ASP A 737 21.51 -18.14 -2.19
N ASN A 738 20.51 -18.67 -2.93
CA ASN A 738 19.79 -19.91 -2.57
C ASN A 738 19.34 -19.95 -1.09
N ASP A 739 18.66 -18.89 -0.61
CA ASP A 739 18.13 -18.78 0.76
C ASP A 739 19.17 -18.77 1.91
N GLU A 740 20.46 -18.48 1.60
CA GLU A 740 21.52 -18.36 2.63
C GLU A 740 21.78 -16.92 3.09
N ALA A 741 21.04 -15.94 2.57
CA ALA A 741 21.26 -14.53 2.92
C ALA A 741 20.85 -14.24 4.38
N VAL A 742 21.62 -13.40 5.07
CA VAL A 742 21.36 -12.98 6.44
C VAL A 742 21.02 -11.49 6.47
N ILE A 743 19.94 -11.17 7.19
CA ILE A 743 19.49 -9.81 7.50
C ILE A 743 20.42 -9.22 8.56
N THR A 744 20.94 -8.01 8.30
CA THR A 744 21.80 -7.28 9.24
C THR A 744 21.13 -6.02 9.77
N GLN A 745 21.62 -5.49 10.88
CA GLN A 745 21.06 -4.27 11.45
C GLN A 745 21.51 -3.03 10.67
N THR A 746 20.56 -2.16 10.38
CA THR A 746 20.75 -0.79 9.88
C THR A 746 20.32 0.19 10.96
N THR A 747 20.81 1.44 10.93
CA THR A 747 20.21 2.51 11.74
C THR A 747 18.78 2.73 11.26
N ASP A 748 17.85 2.16 12.02
CA ASP A 748 16.43 2.21 11.68
C ASP A 748 15.90 3.63 11.92
N MET A 749 15.74 4.38 10.83
CA MET A 749 14.96 5.62 10.79
C MET A 749 13.49 5.32 10.44
N GLY A 750 13.04 4.08 10.71
CA GLY A 750 11.78 3.46 10.29
C GLY A 750 10.51 4.16 10.75
N GLU A 751 10.60 5.17 11.61
CA GLU A 751 9.48 6.03 11.99
C GLU A 751 9.41 7.37 11.22
N LYS A 752 10.48 7.82 10.53
CA LYS A 752 10.57 9.25 10.15
C LYS A 752 10.39 9.57 8.66
N SER A 753 10.96 8.83 7.70
CA SER A 753 10.70 9.06 6.25
C SER A 753 11.22 7.98 5.31
N ILE A 754 12.18 7.17 5.75
CA ILE A 754 12.88 6.18 4.92
C ILE A 754 12.92 4.86 5.66
N PHE A 755 12.92 3.75 4.92
CA PHE A 755 13.22 2.43 5.45
C PHE A 755 14.50 1.91 4.80
N SER A 756 15.34 1.20 5.56
CA SER A 756 16.53 0.54 5.01
C SER A 756 16.75 -0.82 5.65
N GLN A 757 17.16 -1.80 4.84
CA GLN A 757 17.49 -3.13 5.29
C GLN A 757 18.72 -3.64 4.55
N ALA A 758 19.76 -4.00 5.30
CA ALA A 758 20.98 -4.56 4.76
C ALA A 758 20.98 -6.09 4.85
N PHE A 759 21.69 -6.71 3.91
CA PHE A 759 21.75 -8.14 3.71
C PHE A 759 23.18 -8.58 3.40
N VAL A 760 23.55 -9.74 3.92
CA VAL A 760 24.82 -10.42 3.65
C VAL A 760 24.54 -11.78 3.04
N GLY A 761 24.95 -11.95 1.80
CA GLY A 761 24.81 -13.18 1.03
C GLY A 761 25.98 -14.14 1.18
N LYS A 762 25.96 -15.20 0.38
CA LYS A 762 27.04 -16.17 0.28
C LYS A 762 28.31 -15.50 -0.25
N ASN A 763 29.47 -16.02 0.15
CA ASN A 763 30.78 -15.47 -0.24
C ASN A 763 31.02 -13.99 0.18
N GLY A 764 30.26 -13.48 1.16
CA GLY A 764 30.43 -12.12 1.68
C GLY A 764 29.89 -11.02 0.75
N ARG A 765 28.98 -11.35 -0.17
CA ARG A 765 28.25 -10.35 -0.96
C ARG A 765 27.39 -9.50 -0.02
N ARG A 766 27.33 -8.19 -0.26
CA ARG A 766 26.65 -7.23 0.61
C ARG A 766 25.74 -6.31 -0.20
N TRP A 767 24.52 -6.11 0.24
CA TRP A 767 23.61 -5.14 -0.38
C TRP A 767 22.65 -4.51 0.63
N VAL A 768 22.10 -3.36 0.25
CA VAL A 768 21.17 -2.58 1.07
C VAL A 768 19.95 -2.24 0.23
N LEU A 769 18.77 -2.61 0.71
CA LEU A 769 17.48 -2.12 0.24
C LEU A 769 17.16 -0.81 0.95
N ILE A 770 16.80 0.23 0.21
CA ILE A 770 16.34 1.51 0.74
C ILE A 770 15.01 1.87 0.06
N VAL A 771 14.03 2.30 0.86
CA VAL A 771 12.70 2.70 0.41
C VAL A 771 12.38 4.11 0.91
N ASN A 772 12.15 5.05 0.00
CA ASN A 772 11.58 6.35 0.34
C ASN A 772 10.08 6.19 0.62
N LYS A 773 9.60 6.59 1.81
CA LYS A 773 8.18 6.48 2.20
C LYS A 773 7.40 7.79 2.00
N ARG A 774 8.03 8.83 1.45
CA ARG A 774 7.47 10.17 1.31
C ARG A 774 7.24 10.57 -0.14
N PHE A 775 6.30 11.49 -0.34
CA PHE A 775 6.10 12.21 -1.58
C PHE A 775 7.04 13.44 -1.68
N THR A 776 8.30 13.29 -1.28
CA THR A 776 9.35 14.32 -1.37
C THR A 776 10.68 13.68 -1.72
N ASP A 777 11.58 14.46 -2.33
CA ASP A 777 12.97 14.04 -2.55
C ASP A 777 13.68 13.92 -1.19
N ILE A 778 14.48 12.87 -1.02
CA ILE A 778 15.26 12.65 0.18
C ILE A 778 16.69 12.28 -0.18
N VAL A 779 17.64 12.94 0.45
CA VAL A 779 19.06 12.65 0.33
C VAL A 779 19.49 11.75 1.47
N VAL A 780 20.08 10.60 1.14
CA VAL A 780 20.67 9.68 2.12
C VAL A 780 22.16 9.57 1.94
N LYS A 781 22.87 9.35 3.03
CA LYS A 781 24.28 8.99 3.02
C LYS A 781 24.42 7.54 3.44
N LEU A 782 24.97 6.71 2.55
CA LEU A 782 25.29 5.31 2.81
C LEU A 782 26.82 5.14 2.77
N PRO A 783 27.51 5.16 3.93
CA PRO A 783 28.95 4.98 4.02
C PRO A 783 29.42 3.70 3.30
N ASP A 784 30.64 3.74 2.77
CA ASP A 784 31.29 2.63 2.05
C ASP A 784 30.61 2.16 0.76
N SER A 785 29.59 2.87 0.26
CA SER A 785 28.88 2.52 -0.97
C SER A 785 29.57 3.00 -2.26
N THR A 786 30.53 3.92 -2.17
CA THR A 786 31.30 4.42 -3.32
C THR A 786 31.99 3.27 -4.06
N GLY A 787 31.78 3.19 -5.38
CA GLY A 787 32.24 2.08 -6.22
C GLY A 787 31.29 0.88 -6.28
N GLY A 788 30.18 0.93 -5.53
CA GLY A 788 29.06 0.00 -5.63
C GLY A 788 28.17 0.25 -6.85
N THR A 789 27.11 -0.55 -6.97
CA THR A 789 26.09 -0.42 -8.02
C THR A 789 24.73 -0.13 -7.41
N LEU A 790 24.04 0.90 -7.91
CA LEU A 790 22.68 1.26 -7.56
C LEU A 790 21.72 0.74 -8.64
N GLN A 791 20.66 0.06 -8.22
CA GLN A 791 19.48 -0.24 -9.02
C GLN A 791 18.30 0.55 -8.43
N LEU A 792 17.77 1.49 -9.21
CA LEU A 792 16.76 2.46 -8.77
C LEU A 792 15.46 2.31 -9.56
N ILE A 793 14.34 2.18 -8.85
CA ILE A 793 12.99 2.24 -9.41
C ILE A 793 12.34 3.53 -8.91
N ASN A 794 11.99 4.41 -9.84
CA ASN A 794 11.36 5.70 -9.56
C ASN A 794 10.43 6.12 -10.72
N GLU A 795 9.86 7.32 -10.68
CA GLU A 795 8.95 7.75 -11.74
C GLU A 795 9.64 7.78 -13.12
N ALA A 796 10.95 8.06 -13.15
CA ALA A 796 11.74 8.07 -14.38
C ALA A 796 11.94 6.67 -15.01
N SER A 797 11.85 5.58 -14.24
CA SER A 797 11.84 4.24 -14.82
C SER A 797 10.54 3.93 -15.58
N GLY A 798 9.45 4.63 -15.28
CA GLY A 798 8.15 4.43 -15.93
C GLY A 798 7.68 2.97 -15.87
N PHE A 799 7.39 2.38 -17.04
CA PHE A 799 7.05 0.95 -17.19
C PHE A 799 8.27 0.07 -17.57
N GLY A 800 9.48 0.61 -17.43
CA GLY A 800 10.75 -0.04 -17.75
C GLY A 800 11.45 -0.64 -16.53
N PRO A 801 12.50 -1.44 -16.77
CA PRO A 801 13.31 -2.04 -15.70
C PRO A 801 14.00 -0.99 -14.80
N PRO A 802 14.53 -1.40 -13.64
CA PRO A 802 15.29 -0.52 -12.76
C PRO A 802 16.43 0.19 -13.50
N ILE A 803 16.64 1.48 -13.20
CA ILE A 803 17.76 2.26 -13.70
C ILE A 803 19.01 1.83 -12.94
N GLN A 804 20.02 1.34 -13.65
CA GLN A 804 21.27 0.88 -13.06
C GLN A 804 22.38 1.92 -13.25
N THR A 805 23.02 2.34 -12.15
CA THR A 805 24.12 3.31 -12.14
C THR A 805 25.26 2.87 -11.23
N ALA A 806 26.50 3.24 -11.56
CA ALA A 806 27.63 3.05 -10.66
C ALA A 806 27.69 4.23 -9.66
N LEU A 807 27.89 3.92 -8.38
CA LEU A 807 27.97 4.95 -7.34
C LEU A 807 29.34 5.60 -7.32
N THR A 808 29.38 6.92 -7.56
CA THR A 808 30.61 7.74 -7.48
C THR A 808 30.77 8.45 -6.14
N SER A 809 29.73 8.45 -5.31
CA SER A 809 29.67 9.05 -3.98
C SER A 809 28.89 8.15 -3.03
N ASP A 810 29.04 8.40 -1.73
CA ASP A 810 28.25 7.79 -0.66
C ASP A 810 26.90 8.48 -0.43
N GLN A 811 26.68 9.63 -1.06
CA GLN A 811 25.41 10.33 -1.12
C GLN A 811 24.54 9.77 -2.26
N ILE A 812 23.27 9.50 -1.95
CA ILE A 812 22.27 8.93 -2.85
C ILE A 812 21.00 9.80 -2.78
N ASP A 813 20.55 10.27 -3.94
CA ASP A 813 19.31 11.03 -4.06
C ASP A 813 18.14 10.08 -4.35
N LEU A 814 17.14 10.07 -3.48
CA LEU A 814 15.95 9.25 -3.59
C LEU A 814 14.74 10.13 -3.90
N SER A 815 14.24 10.02 -5.12
CA SER A 815 12.98 10.66 -5.51
C SER A 815 11.78 10.09 -4.73
N PRO A 816 10.61 10.76 -4.76
CA PRO A 816 9.38 10.27 -4.13
C PRO A 816 9.12 8.78 -4.37
N PHE A 817 8.84 8.05 -3.30
CA PHE A 817 8.56 6.60 -3.34
C PHE A 817 9.56 5.74 -4.12
N ALA A 818 10.83 6.16 -4.19
CA ALA A 818 11.86 5.38 -4.83
C ALA A 818 12.20 4.09 -4.05
N VAL A 819 12.44 3.02 -4.80
CA VAL A 819 13.03 1.77 -4.29
C VAL A 819 14.43 1.64 -4.85
N ALA A 820 15.41 1.54 -3.96
CA ALA A 820 16.82 1.43 -4.31
C ALA A 820 17.41 0.14 -3.73
N VAL A 821 18.08 -0.65 -4.56
CA VAL A 821 18.95 -1.75 -4.11
C VAL A 821 20.38 -1.38 -4.46
N ILE A 822 21.22 -1.30 -3.43
CA ILE A 822 22.64 -0.93 -3.55
C ILE A 822 23.47 -2.17 -3.29
N HIS A 823 24.19 -2.65 -4.31
CA HIS A 823 25.23 -3.64 -4.12
C HIS A 823 26.53 -2.95 -3.70
N MET A 824 27.02 -3.28 -2.51
CA MET A 824 28.24 -2.71 -1.96
C MET A 824 29.45 -3.20 -2.75
N PRO A 825 30.52 -2.39 -2.87
CA PRO A 825 31.76 -2.86 -3.47
C PRO A 825 32.30 -4.06 -2.69
N HIS A 826 32.94 -5.00 -3.39
CA HIS A 826 33.70 -6.07 -2.77
C HIS A 826 34.81 -5.45 -1.92
N ALA A 827 34.70 -5.54 -0.60
CA ALA A 827 35.80 -5.21 0.27
C ALA A 827 36.80 -6.37 0.23
N GLU A 828 38.03 -6.12 -0.21
CA GLU A 828 39.15 -6.81 0.42
C GLU A 828 39.04 -6.49 1.91
N LEU A 829 38.70 -7.49 2.73
CA LEU A 829 38.75 -7.37 4.18
C LEU A 829 40.15 -6.86 4.52
N LYS A 830 40.28 -5.55 4.82
CA LYS A 830 41.54 -5.04 5.35
C LYS A 830 41.73 -5.74 6.70
N PRO A 831 42.87 -6.43 6.88
CA PRO A 831 43.10 -7.36 7.98
C PRO A 831 43.06 -6.71 9.37
#